data_AF-A0A7J7GPD0-F1
#
_entry.id   AF-A0A7J7GPD0-F1
#
_cell.length_a   1.000
_cell.length_b   1.000
_cell.length_c   1.000
_cell.angle_alpha   90.00
_cell.angle_beta   90.00
_cell.angle_gamma   90.00
#
_symmetry.space_group_name_H-M   'P 1'
#
loop_
_entity.id
_entity.type
_entity.pdbx_description
1 polymer ?
#
loop_
_entity_poly.entity_id
_entity_poly.type
_entity_poly.pdbx_seq_one_letter_code
_entity_poly.pdbx_strand_id
1 'polypeptide(L)'
;MSEFQLIKALNFLLLLLLLLIDSAYSEIFFEERFDDGWQSRWVLSDWKRIEGKAGTFKHTAGKWAADPDDKGIQTYNDAKHYAISAKIPEYSNKDRTLVFQYSIKFEQDIECGGGYIKLLSGYVNQKKFGGDTPYSLMFGPDICSTQKKKLHAIVSYQGQNYPIKKEIQCETDKLTHFYTFILRPDASYSILVDNRERETGSLYTDWDILPPPKIKDVHAKKPADWDDREYIFDPNDVKPEGYDSIPAEIPDPKAKKPADWDEEDDGIWRAKKVPNPAYKGPWKRKKIKNPNYKGKWKTPWIDNPEFEDDPDLYVLKPIKYVGIEVWQVKAGSVYDNILICDDPDYARAVVEDIWAKNKEIEKDAFEEAEKARRAKEEEDGKKAKENGDKKRDRGRHRRCYSYLWKSNSKDLPLQHDPHDYLDDYHMRTGLCIWPGGRQLCLRKNLLYGFMRFLSIPYKTLRGVSRSLGVSHFCSVVMTSSSLEVEMIPCLSDNYAYLLHDVNTGTVGVVDPSEALPVIDALSRKNRNLTYILNTHHHYDHTGGNMELKEMYGAKVIGSEIDRDRIPGIDMVLKDGDKWMFAGHEVLVIETPGHTRGHISFYFPGSQAIFTGDTLFSLSCGKLFEGTPEQSNSKFALSIEPGNEALKSYAAHVAHLRNKGLPTIPTTLKKEKLCNPFLRTSSMEIPPVAQNSSTQQMMQKHWVLSAKQRITFRIYHYLCI
;
A
#
# COMPACT_ATOMS: atom_id res chain seq x y z
N MET A 1 12.56 -78.13 -22.90
CA MET A 1 11.32 -77.88 -22.14
C MET A 1 10.15 -78.18 -23.05
N SER A 2 9.15 -78.96 -22.63
CA SER A 2 7.94 -79.19 -23.42
C SER A 2 7.12 -77.90 -23.53
N GLU A 3 6.34 -77.71 -24.61
CA GLU A 3 5.45 -76.55 -24.79
C GLU A 3 4.58 -76.29 -23.55
N PHE A 4 4.18 -77.36 -22.86
CA PHE A 4 3.42 -77.30 -21.62
C PHE A 4 4.14 -76.60 -20.47
N GLN A 5 5.48 -76.70 -20.39
CA GLN A 5 6.29 -76.00 -19.39
C GLN A 5 6.48 -74.53 -19.75
N LEU A 6 6.53 -74.21 -21.05
CA LEU A 6 6.64 -72.83 -21.52
C LEU A 6 5.35 -72.04 -21.25
N ILE A 7 4.18 -72.64 -21.50
CA ILE A 7 2.88 -72.02 -21.22
C ILE A 7 2.67 -71.80 -19.72
N LYS A 8 3.09 -72.75 -18.87
CA LYS A 8 3.02 -72.58 -17.40
C LYS A 8 3.94 -71.47 -16.91
N ALA A 9 5.16 -71.37 -17.45
CA ALA A 9 6.08 -70.29 -17.13
C ALA A 9 5.55 -68.93 -17.60
N LEU A 10 4.95 -68.85 -18.79
CA LEU A 10 4.35 -67.62 -19.32
C LEU A 10 3.15 -67.17 -18.48
N ASN A 11 2.27 -68.10 -18.10
CA ASN A 11 1.12 -67.80 -17.25
C ASN A 11 1.54 -67.40 -15.83
N PHE A 12 2.60 -68.02 -15.29
CA PHE A 12 3.15 -67.64 -13.99
C PHE A 12 3.81 -66.26 -14.03
N LEU A 13 4.51 -65.93 -15.12
CA LEU A 13 5.07 -64.60 -15.36
C LEU A 13 3.96 -63.56 -15.54
N LEU A 14 2.87 -63.90 -16.24
CA LEU A 14 1.70 -63.02 -16.39
C LEU A 14 0.99 -62.79 -15.06
N LEU A 15 0.88 -63.82 -14.21
CA LEU A 15 0.33 -63.70 -12.84
C LEU A 15 1.23 -62.83 -11.95
N LEU A 16 2.56 -62.97 -12.06
CA LEU A 16 3.54 -62.12 -11.37
C LEU A 16 3.50 -60.67 -11.87
N LEU A 17 3.30 -60.46 -13.17
CA LEU A 17 3.10 -59.13 -13.76
C LEU A 17 1.78 -58.50 -13.29
N LEU A 18 0.71 -59.29 -13.14
CA LEU A 18 -0.57 -58.83 -12.58
C LEU A 18 -0.48 -58.55 -11.06
N LEU A 19 0.40 -59.25 -10.32
CA LEU A 19 0.69 -58.99 -8.90
C LEU A 19 1.66 -57.81 -8.69
N LEU A 20 2.36 -57.36 -9.74
CA LEU A 20 3.20 -56.15 -9.72
C LEU A 20 2.45 -54.90 -10.21
N ILE A 21 1.19 -55.05 -10.63
CA ILE A 21 0.28 -53.91 -10.74
C ILE A 21 -0.20 -53.65 -9.31
N ASP A 22 0.60 -52.91 -8.53
CA ASP A 22 0.04 -52.10 -7.47
C ASP A 22 -0.94 -51.17 -8.18
N SER A 23 -2.23 -51.51 -8.14
CA SER A 23 -3.28 -50.55 -8.44
C SER A 23 -3.18 -49.50 -7.35
N ALA A 24 -2.37 -48.47 -7.57
CA ALA A 24 -2.39 -47.23 -6.83
C ALA A 24 -3.76 -46.59 -7.07
N TYR A 25 -4.77 -47.06 -6.35
CA TYR A 25 -6.07 -46.44 -6.33
C TYR A 25 -5.90 -45.09 -5.64
N SER A 26 -6.05 -44.01 -6.41
CA SER A 26 -6.32 -42.68 -5.87
C SER A 26 -7.52 -42.78 -4.93
N GLU A 27 -7.34 -42.40 -3.67
CA GLU A 27 -8.45 -42.36 -2.72
C GLU A 27 -9.04 -40.94 -2.71
N ILE A 28 -10.35 -40.88 -2.93
CA ILE A 28 -11.11 -39.63 -2.85
C ILE A 28 -11.73 -39.59 -1.45
N PHE A 29 -11.19 -38.75 -0.58
CA PHE A 29 -11.67 -38.61 0.80
C PHE A 29 -12.95 -37.77 0.88
N PHE A 30 -13.04 -36.76 0.01
CA PHE A 30 -14.21 -35.90 -0.07
C PHE A 30 -14.30 -35.28 -1.47
N GLU A 31 -15.48 -35.34 -2.06
CA GLU A 31 -15.82 -34.63 -3.30
C GLU A 31 -17.22 -34.03 -3.16
N GLU A 32 -17.36 -32.73 -3.44
CA GLU A 32 -18.62 -32.00 -3.41
C GLU A 32 -18.78 -31.17 -4.68
N ARG A 33 -19.89 -31.44 -5.38
CA ARG A 33 -20.36 -30.76 -6.60
C ARG A 33 -21.64 -29.95 -6.36
N PHE A 34 -22.10 -29.90 -5.11
CA PHE A 34 -23.35 -29.26 -4.69
C PHE A 34 -24.62 -29.77 -5.38
N ASP A 35 -24.60 -31.00 -5.91
CA ASP A 35 -25.78 -31.70 -6.45
C ASP A 35 -26.97 -31.72 -5.47
N ASP A 36 -28.14 -32.04 -6.00
CA ASP A 36 -29.38 -32.16 -5.24
C ASP A 36 -29.19 -32.97 -3.93
N GLY A 37 -29.64 -32.38 -2.82
CA GLY A 37 -29.48 -32.96 -1.48
C GLY A 37 -28.24 -32.49 -0.71
N TRP A 38 -27.43 -31.57 -1.24
CA TRP A 38 -26.26 -31.00 -0.52
C TRP A 38 -26.60 -30.42 0.86
N GLN A 39 -27.83 -29.93 1.09
CA GLN A 39 -28.25 -29.41 2.40
C GLN A 39 -28.24 -30.47 3.51
N SER A 40 -28.26 -31.76 3.16
CA SER A 40 -28.11 -32.85 4.13
C SER A 40 -26.64 -33.06 4.57
N ARG A 41 -25.69 -32.70 3.69
CA ARG A 41 -24.24 -32.83 3.91
C ARG A 41 -23.66 -31.60 4.62
N TRP A 42 -24.18 -30.41 4.31
CA TRP A 42 -23.68 -29.14 4.81
C TRP A 42 -24.56 -28.56 5.93
N VAL A 43 -23.90 -28.09 6.98
CA VAL A 43 -24.55 -27.48 8.15
C VAL A 43 -24.21 -26.00 8.20
N LEU A 44 -25.24 -25.15 8.06
CA LEU A 44 -25.13 -23.72 8.29
C LEU A 44 -24.96 -23.42 9.79
N SER A 45 -23.96 -22.61 10.10
CA SER A 45 -23.65 -22.17 11.46
C SER A 45 -24.64 -21.13 11.97
N ASP A 46 -24.86 -21.12 13.29
CA ASP A 46 -25.62 -20.09 13.99
C ASP A 46 -24.72 -18.94 14.48
N TRP A 47 -23.41 -19.02 14.25
CA TRP A 47 -22.45 -17.97 14.59
C TRP A 47 -22.85 -16.65 13.93
N LYS A 48 -22.79 -15.55 14.69
CA LYS A 48 -23.23 -14.20 14.28
C LYS A 48 -24.71 -14.04 13.90
N ARG A 49 -25.56 -15.07 14.07
CA ARG A 49 -27.00 -14.98 13.77
C ARG A 49 -27.73 -13.99 14.67
N ILE A 50 -27.45 -14.02 15.98
CA ILE A 50 -28.09 -13.12 16.97
C ILE A 50 -27.71 -11.65 16.71
N GLU A 51 -26.47 -11.41 16.25
CA GLU A 51 -26.00 -10.06 15.88
C GLU A 51 -26.59 -9.57 14.55
N GLY A 52 -27.40 -10.39 13.86
CA GLY A 52 -27.91 -10.08 12.52
C GLY A 52 -26.81 -10.00 11.46
N LYS A 53 -25.63 -10.57 11.71
CA LYS A 53 -24.45 -10.49 10.84
C LYS A 53 -24.15 -11.79 10.10
N ALA A 54 -24.90 -12.87 10.34
CA ALA A 54 -24.79 -14.11 9.59
C ALA A 54 -25.37 -13.98 8.17
N GLY A 55 -24.65 -14.50 7.18
CA GLY A 55 -25.05 -14.58 5.79
C GLY A 55 -25.72 -15.91 5.45
N THR A 56 -26.39 -15.95 4.30
CA THR A 56 -27.05 -17.17 3.79
C THR A 56 -26.52 -17.54 2.42
N PHE A 57 -26.56 -18.83 2.09
CA PHE A 57 -26.12 -19.34 0.79
C PHE A 57 -27.33 -19.64 -0.11
N LYS A 58 -27.16 -19.43 -1.40
CA LYS A 58 -28.11 -19.80 -2.44
C LYS A 58 -27.49 -20.88 -3.34
N HIS A 59 -28.26 -21.89 -3.70
CA HIS A 59 -27.85 -22.91 -4.67
C HIS A 59 -28.11 -22.38 -6.10
N THR A 60 -27.07 -22.11 -6.89
CA THR A 60 -27.17 -21.40 -8.18
C THR A 60 -25.89 -21.52 -9.01
N ALA A 61 -26.02 -21.57 -10.34
CA ALA A 61 -24.91 -21.53 -11.29
C ALA A 61 -24.34 -20.12 -11.52
N GLY A 62 -25.09 -19.10 -11.07
CA GLY A 62 -24.75 -17.68 -11.25
C GLY A 62 -25.50 -17.05 -12.43
N LYS A 63 -25.12 -15.82 -12.82
CA LYS A 63 -25.79 -15.07 -13.91
C LYS A 63 -25.30 -15.44 -15.31
N TRP A 64 -24.05 -15.86 -15.45
CA TRP A 64 -23.42 -16.23 -16.72
C TRP A 64 -22.67 -17.54 -16.56
N ALA A 65 -23.39 -18.62 -16.27
CA ALA A 65 -22.82 -19.96 -16.19
C ALA A 65 -22.60 -20.54 -17.59
N ALA A 66 -21.58 -21.37 -17.75
CA ALA A 66 -21.41 -22.17 -18.97
C ALA A 66 -22.53 -23.23 -19.09
N ASP A 67 -22.85 -23.88 -17.97
CA ASP A 67 -23.94 -24.84 -17.84
C ASP A 67 -24.90 -24.36 -16.72
N PRO A 68 -26.19 -24.12 -17.01
CA PRO A 68 -27.19 -23.75 -16.01
C PRO A 68 -27.45 -24.82 -14.93
N ASP A 69 -27.14 -26.08 -15.22
CA ASP A 69 -27.34 -27.19 -14.28
C ASP A 69 -26.14 -27.39 -13.34
N ASP A 70 -24.96 -26.88 -13.71
CA ASP A 70 -23.74 -26.87 -12.90
C ASP A 70 -23.83 -25.79 -11.81
N LYS A 71 -24.37 -26.17 -10.65
CA LYS A 71 -24.74 -25.24 -9.57
C LYS A 71 -23.83 -25.41 -8.36
N GLY A 72 -23.19 -24.31 -7.98
CA GLY A 72 -22.50 -24.21 -6.69
C GLY A 72 -23.36 -23.54 -5.60
N ILE A 73 -22.71 -23.26 -4.46
CA ILE A 73 -23.29 -22.42 -3.41
C ILE A 73 -22.76 -20.99 -3.50
N GLN A 74 -23.67 -20.04 -3.64
CA GLN A 74 -23.37 -18.61 -3.76
C GLN A 74 -23.66 -17.87 -2.47
N THR A 75 -22.74 -16.99 -2.05
CA THR A 75 -23.01 -16.03 -0.97
C THR A 75 -24.11 -15.05 -1.39
N TYR A 76 -25.15 -14.83 -0.56
CA TYR A 76 -26.34 -14.09 -0.99
C TYR A 76 -26.50 -12.66 -0.43
N ASN A 77 -26.18 -12.43 0.85
CA ASN A 77 -26.45 -11.16 1.53
C ASN A 77 -25.20 -10.29 1.71
N ASP A 78 -25.23 -9.04 1.27
CA ASP A 78 -24.12 -8.10 1.43
C ASP A 78 -23.78 -7.82 2.91
N ALA A 79 -22.50 -7.54 3.17
CA ALA A 79 -21.92 -7.19 4.47
C ALA A 79 -22.26 -8.21 5.57
N LYS A 80 -21.99 -9.48 5.31
CA LYS A 80 -22.22 -10.60 6.24
C LYS A 80 -21.01 -11.51 6.42
N HIS A 81 -21.00 -12.21 7.55
CA HIS A 81 -20.15 -13.37 7.81
C HIS A 81 -20.87 -14.63 7.34
N TYR A 82 -20.21 -15.40 6.50
CA TYR A 82 -20.68 -16.68 5.99
C TYR A 82 -19.95 -17.78 6.73
N ALA A 83 -20.68 -18.76 7.26
CA ALA A 83 -20.10 -19.89 7.98
C ALA A 83 -20.95 -21.15 7.72
N ILE A 84 -20.41 -22.07 6.93
CA ILE A 84 -21.03 -23.36 6.62
C ILE A 84 -19.94 -24.45 6.61
N SER A 85 -20.28 -25.64 7.07
CA SER A 85 -19.32 -26.75 7.15
C SER A 85 -19.96 -28.09 6.82
N ALA A 86 -19.19 -29.01 6.25
CA ALA A 86 -19.56 -30.39 6.03
C ALA A 86 -18.61 -31.32 6.82
N LYS A 87 -19.16 -32.42 7.32
CA LYS A 87 -18.39 -33.48 7.97
C LYS A 87 -17.86 -34.44 6.92
N ILE A 88 -16.59 -34.81 7.02
CA ILE A 88 -15.93 -35.76 6.12
C ILE A 88 -15.47 -37.00 6.89
N PRO A 89 -15.19 -38.13 6.22
CA PRO A 89 -14.45 -39.23 6.82
C PRO A 89 -13.13 -38.72 7.40
N GLU A 90 -12.81 -39.13 8.62
CA GLU A 90 -11.58 -38.69 9.28
C GLU A 90 -10.36 -39.13 8.46
N TYR A 91 -9.55 -38.16 8.08
CA TYR A 91 -8.42 -38.34 7.19
C TYR A 91 -7.14 -37.76 7.80
N SER A 92 -6.02 -38.46 7.65
CA SER A 92 -4.69 -37.98 7.96
C SER A 92 -3.81 -38.17 6.74
N ASN A 93 -3.03 -37.14 6.40
CA ASN A 93 -2.09 -37.17 5.28
C ASN A 93 -0.74 -37.78 5.66
N LYS A 94 -0.64 -38.53 6.77
CA LYS A 94 0.59 -39.22 7.12
C LYS A 94 0.94 -40.25 6.04
N ASP A 95 2.19 -40.21 5.57
CA ASP A 95 2.74 -41.05 4.50
C ASP A 95 2.05 -40.92 3.13
N ARG A 96 1.20 -39.89 2.96
CA ARG A 96 0.41 -39.66 1.73
C ARG A 96 0.46 -38.20 1.31
N THR A 97 0.28 -37.95 0.02
CA THR A 97 0.10 -36.59 -0.48
C THR A 97 -1.29 -36.08 -0.07
N LEU A 98 -1.39 -34.85 0.39
CA LEU A 98 -2.66 -34.15 0.51
C LEU A 98 -2.85 -33.30 -0.74
N VAL A 99 -3.96 -33.51 -1.45
CA VAL A 99 -4.43 -32.61 -2.50
C VAL A 99 -5.74 -32.00 -2.05
N PHE A 100 -5.77 -30.68 -1.95
CA PHE A 100 -6.96 -29.90 -1.64
C PHE A 100 -7.26 -28.94 -2.78
N GLN A 101 -8.40 -29.13 -3.44
CA GLN A 101 -8.80 -28.39 -4.63
C GLN A 101 -10.23 -27.88 -4.47
N TYR A 102 -10.51 -26.68 -4.98
CA TYR A 102 -11.87 -26.22 -5.20
C TYR A 102 -11.91 -25.12 -6.25
N SER A 103 -13.12 -24.86 -6.76
CA SER A 103 -13.37 -23.75 -7.68
C SER A 103 -14.14 -22.63 -6.99
N ILE A 104 -13.81 -21.40 -7.36
CA ILE A 104 -14.55 -20.22 -6.91
C ILE A 104 -14.68 -19.22 -8.04
N LYS A 105 -15.85 -18.60 -8.12
CA LYS A 105 -16.18 -17.51 -9.04
C LYS A 105 -16.59 -16.28 -8.26
N PHE A 106 -15.86 -15.18 -8.44
CA PHE A 106 -16.27 -13.87 -7.95
C PHE A 106 -17.15 -13.17 -8.99
N GLU A 107 -18.42 -13.56 -9.07
CA GLU A 107 -19.35 -13.00 -10.05
C GLU A 107 -19.59 -11.49 -9.82
N GLN A 108 -19.55 -11.08 -8.56
CA GLN A 108 -19.68 -9.70 -8.13
C GLN A 108 -18.36 -8.93 -8.22
N ASP A 109 -18.44 -7.60 -8.33
CA ASP A 109 -17.28 -6.73 -8.07
C ASP A 109 -16.91 -6.79 -6.59
N ILE A 110 -16.12 -7.79 -6.21
CA ILE A 110 -15.69 -7.99 -4.83
C ILE A 110 -14.65 -6.93 -4.47
N GLU A 111 -15.06 -5.97 -3.64
CA GLU A 111 -14.16 -4.95 -3.11
C GLU A 111 -13.40 -5.48 -1.90
N CYS A 112 -14.10 -6.11 -0.97
CA CYS A 112 -13.51 -6.76 0.18
C CYS A 112 -14.29 -8.00 0.61
N GLY A 113 -13.64 -9.16 0.56
CA GLY A 113 -14.13 -10.42 1.09
C GLY A 113 -13.21 -11.61 0.82
N GLY A 114 -13.37 -12.63 1.67
CA GLY A 114 -12.66 -13.90 1.57
C GLY A 114 -13.32 -14.84 0.57
N GLY A 115 -12.49 -15.67 -0.06
CA GLY A 115 -12.86 -16.78 -0.95
C GLY A 115 -12.24 -18.12 -0.54
N TYR A 116 -11.71 -18.22 0.68
CA TYR A 116 -10.93 -19.36 1.17
C TYR A 116 -11.78 -20.39 1.91
N ILE A 117 -11.23 -21.61 1.99
CA ILE A 117 -11.82 -22.73 2.71
C ILE A 117 -10.85 -23.18 3.83
N LYS A 118 -11.42 -23.64 4.93
CA LYS A 118 -10.71 -24.20 6.09
C LYS A 118 -10.93 -25.71 6.17
N LEU A 119 -9.84 -26.46 6.32
CA LEU A 119 -9.88 -27.88 6.70
C LEU A 119 -9.75 -27.96 8.22
N LEU A 120 -10.74 -28.52 8.90
CA LEU A 120 -10.85 -28.51 10.35
C LEU A 120 -10.49 -29.87 10.93
N SER A 121 -9.79 -29.86 12.07
CA SER A 121 -9.42 -31.06 12.82
C SER A 121 -10.16 -31.19 14.14
N GLY A 122 -10.18 -32.40 14.68
CA GLY A 122 -10.83 -32.69 15.96
C GLY A 122 -12.35 -32.58 15.88
N TYR A 123 -13.00 -32.47 17.05
CA TYR A 123 -14.46 -32.28 17.12
C TYR A 123 -14.82 -30.81 16.91
N VAL A 124 -15.66 -30.53 15.91
CA VAL A 124 -16.20 -29.20 15.66
C VAL A 124 -17.71 -29.22 15.85
N ASN A 125 -18.22 -28.33 16.71
CA ASN A 125 -19.65 -28.05 16.75
C ASN A 125 -20.00 -27.17 15.54
N GLN A 126 -20.45 -27.80 14.45
CA GLN A 126 -20.78 -27.14 13.18
C GLN A 126 -21.79 -25.98 13.34
N LYS A 127 -22.69 -26.04 14.34
CA LYS A 127 -23.63 -24.96 14.63
C LYS A 127 -23.00 -23.73 15.30
N LYS A 128 -21.80 -23.88 15.87
CA LYS A 128 -21.01 -22.79 16.46
C LYS A 128 -19.77 -22.45 15.64
N PHE A 129 -19.62 -23.05 14.46
CA PHE A 129 -18.48 -22.83 13.57
C PHE A 129 -18.36 -21.35 13.19
N GLY A 130 -17.16 -20.80 13.31
CA GLY A 130 -16.88 -19.38 13.07
C GLY A 130 -15.37 -19.10 13.07
N GLY A 131 -15.00 -17.82 13.06
CA GLY A 131 -13.61 -17.35 12.88
C GLY A 131 -12.56 -17.99 13.80
N ASP A 132 -12.90 -18.16 15.09
CA ASP A 132 -11.99 -18.70 16.12
C ASP A 132 -11.90 -20.22 16.15
N THR A 133 -12.60 -20.92 15.24
CA THR A 133 -12.58 -22.39 15.22
C THR A 133 -11.21 -22.88 14.78
N PRO A 134 -10.54 -23.76 15.54
CA PRO A 134 -9.26 -24.32 15.14
C PRO A 134 -9.37 -25.05 13.79
N TYR A 135 -8.38 -24.83 12.93
CA TYR A 135 -8.24 -25.50 11.65
C TYR A 135 -6.85 -26.12 11.53
N SER A 136 -6.66 -27.00 10.54
CA SER A 136 -5.37 -27.57 10.16
C SER A 136 -4.76 -26.84 8.97
N LEU A 137 -5.60 -26.41 8.03
CA LEU A 137 -5.22 -25.69 6.82
C LEU A 137 -6.29 -24.64 6.50
N MET A 138 -5.88 -23.44 6.11
CA MET A 138 -6.72 -22.43 5.49
C MET A 138 -6.10 -22.03 4.16
N PHE A 139 -6.81 -22.27 3.07
CA PHE A 139 -6.29 -22.07 1.71
C PHE A 139 -7.33 -21.40 0.82
N GLY A 140 -6.89 -20.41 0.04
CA GLY A 140 -7.74 -19.74 -0.94
C GLY A 140 -7.58 -18.22 -1.06
N PRO A 141 -8.23 -17.59 -2.06
CA PRO A 141 -8.10 -16.17 -2.31
C PRO A 141 -8.76 -15.33 -1.22
N ASP A 142 -8.17 -14.18 -0.93
CA ASP A 142 -8.71 -13.13 -0.06
C ASP A 142 -8.45 -11.80 -0.72
N ILE A 143 -9.53 -11.14 -1.11
CA ILE A 143 -9.51 -9.90 -1.88
C ILE A 143 -10.06 -8.82 -0.96
N CYS A 144 -9.25 -7.83 -0.58
CA CYS A 144 -9.70 -6.68 0.18
C CYS A 144 -8.94 -5.42 -0.25
N SER A 145 -9.61 -4.62 -1.07
CA SER A 145 -9.07 -3.45 -1.77
C SER A 145 -7.95 -3.82 -2.76
N THR A 146 -7.38 -2.81 -3.42
CA THR A 146 -6.25 -2.95 -4.35
C THR A 146 -4.98 -3.48 -3.67
N GLN A 147 -4.89 -3.37 -2.34
CA GLN A 147 -3.68 -3.70 -1.56
C GLN A 147 -3.64 -5.13 -1.01
N LYS A 148 -4.77 -5.84 -0.88
CA LYS A 148 -4.80 -7.22 -0.38
C LYS A 148 -5.49 -8.13 -1.38
N LYS A 149 -4.75 -8.57 -2.40
CA LYS A 149 -5.19 -9.59 -3.35
C LYS A 149 -4.29 -10.79 -3.20
N LYS A 150 -4.48 -11.56 -2.13
CA LYS A 150 -3.56 -12.63 -1.75
C LYS A 150 -4.25 -13.97 -1.74
N LEU A 151 -3.52 -14.99 -2.19
CA LEU A 151 -3.87 -16.38 -2.00
C LEU A 151 -3.28 -16.82 -0.66
N HIS A 152 -4.14 -17.03 0.34
CA HIS A 152 -3.70 -17.54 1.63
C HIS A 152 -3.34 -19.01 1.51
N ALA A 153 -2.23 -19.39 2.14
CA ALA A 153 -1.89 -20.76 2.50
C ALA A 153 -1.38 -20.74 3.94
N ILE A 154 -2.27 -21.04 4.89
CA ILE A 154 -1.98 -20.98 6.31
C ILE A 154 -2.03 -22.41 6.87
N VAL A 155 -0.91 -22.86 7.40
CA VAL A 155 -0.76 -24.19 8.01
C VAL A 155 -0.77 -24.03 9.53
N SER A 156 -1.52 -24.88 10.22
CA SER A 156 -1.59 -24.86 11.68
C SER A 156 -0.69 -25.92 12.28
N TYR A 157 0.30 -25.49 13.06
CA TYR A 157 1.27 -26.36 13.73
C TYR A 157 1.28 -26.09 15.23
N GLN A 158 1.22 -27.13 16.05
CA GLN A 158 1.17 -27.06 17.52
C GLN A 158 0.14 -26.07 18.13
N GLY A 159 -0.95 -25.79 17.40
CA GLY A 159 -2.03 -24.89 17.85
C GLY A 159 -1.83 -23.41 17.48
N GLN A 160 -0.76 -23.09 16.75
CA GLN A 160 -0.53 -21.78 16.15
C GLN A 160 -0.71 -21.84 14.64
N ASN A 161 -1.15 -20.72 14.04
CA ASN A 161 -1.39 -20.60 12.61
C ASN A 161 -0.22 -19.85 11.95
N TYR A 162 0.43 -20.50 11.00
CA TYR A 162 1.57 -19.94 10.27
C TYR A 162 1.13 -19.62 8.84
N PRO A 163 1.07 -18.33 8.46
CA PRO A 163 0.87 -17.96 7.06
C PRO A 163 2.14 -18.18 6.26
N ILE A 164 1.98 -18.50 4.97
CA ILE A 164 3.09 -18.52 4.03
C ILE A 164 3.79 -17.15 3.97
N LYS A 165 5.12 -17.15 3.91
CA LYS A 165 5.94 -15.93 3.81
C LYS A 165 5.83 -15.25 2.46
N LYS A 166 5.63 -16.04 1.41
CA LYS A 166 5.56 -15.58 0.03
C LYS A 166 4.23 -14.88 -0.23
N GLU A 167 4.26 -13.73 -0.89
CA GLU A 167 3.06 -13.03 -1.33
C GLU A 167 2.60 -13.58 -2.69
N ILE A 168 1.56 -14.41 -2.66
CA ILE A 168 0.99 -15.02 -3.88
C ILE A 168 -0.27 -14.22 -4.28
N GLN A 169 -0.30 -13.72 -5.51
CA GLN A 169 -1.46 -12.99 -6.03
C GLN A 169 -2.60 -13.94 -6.42
N CYS A 170 -3.85 -13.54 -6.15
CA CYS A 170 -5.04 -14.26 -6.60
C CYS A 170 -5.62 -13.66 -7.88
N GLU A 171 -6.40 -14.47 -8.61
CA GLU A 171 -7.11 -13.99 -9.80
C GLU A 171 -8.25 -13.04 -9.39
N THR A 172 -8.47 -11.99 -10.20
CA THR A 172 -9.43 -10.93 -9.88
C THR A 172 -10.42 -10.63 -10.99
N ASP A 173 -10.50 -11.50 -12.00
CA ASP A 173 -11.58 -11.42 -12.97
C ASP A 173 -12.88 -12.00 -12.41
N LYS A 174 -13.94 -12.05 -13.22
CA LYS A 174 -15.28 -12.50 -12.82
C LYS A 174 -15.62 -13.92 -13.32
N LEU A 175 -14.59 -14.67 -13.69
CA LEU A 175 -14.69 -16.04 -14.19
C LEU A 175 -14.42 -17.03 -13.05
N THR A 176 -14.69 -18.29 -13.34
CA THR A 176 -14.41 -19.38 -12.43
C THR A 176 -12.94 -19.74 -12.46
N HIS A 177 -12.31 -19.82 -11.29
CA HIS A 177 -10.92 -20.26 -11.13
C HIS A 177 -10.82 -21.45 -10.19
N PHE A 178 -9.93 -22.38 -10.51
CA PHE A 178 -9.59 -23.52 -9.66
C PHE A 178 -8.34 -23.22 -8.85
N TYR A 179 -8.42 -23.41 -7.54
CA TYR A 179 -7.30 -23.29 -6.61
C TYR A 179 -6.96 -24.67 -6.07
N THR A 180 -5.71 -25.09 -6.24
CA THR A 180 -5.22 -26.41 -5.81
C THR A 180 -4.00 -26.26 -4.93
N PHE A 181 -4.04 -26.85 -3.74
CA PHE A 181 -2.93 -26.96 -2.81
C PHE A 181 -2.51 -28.43 -2.71
N ILE A 182 -1.24 -28.70 -2.95
CA ILE A 182 -0.65 -30.04 -2.89
C ILE A 182 0.44 -30.02 -1.81
N LEU A 183 0.37 -30.93 -0.85
CA LEU A 183 1.38 -31.11 0.20
C LEU A 183 1.85 -32.56 0.20
N ARG A 184 3.14 -32.78 -0.03
CA ARG A 184 3.75 -34.10 -0.18
C ARG A 184 4.43 -34.57 1.12
N PRO A 185 4.71 -35.88 1.26
CA PRO A 185 5.40 -36.43 2.44
C PRO A 185 6.81 -35.93 2.70
N ASP A 186 7.47 -35.32 1.72
CA ASP A 186 8.79 -34.68 1.87
C ASP A 186 8.71 -33.22 2.36
N ALA A 187 7.53 -32.81 2.85
CA ALA A 187 7.21 -31.43 3.22
C ALA A 187 7.37 -30.40 2.08
N SER A 188 7.40 -30.88 0.82
CA SER A 188 7.25 -30.01 -0.35
C SER A 188 5.79 -29.69 -0.61
N TYR A 189 5.53 -28.49 -1.12
CA TYR A 189 4.19 -28.07 -1.52
C TYR A 189 4.18 -27.50 -2.93
N SER A 190 3.01 -27.57 -3.56
CA SER A 190 2.72 -26.91 -4.83
C SER A 190 1.36 -26.22 -4.74
N ILE A 191 1.30 -24.98 -5.23
CA ILE A 191 0.06 -24.21 -5.39
C ILE A 191 -0.17 -24.04 -6.88
N LEU A 192 -1.30 -24.54 -7.36
CA LEU A 192 -1.74 -24.41 -8.75
C LEU A 192 -3.00 -23.55 -8.80
N VAL A 193 -3.08 -22.69 -9.82
CA VAL A 193 -4.28 -21.95 -10.18
C VAL A 193 -4.60 -22.29 -11.63
N ASP A 194 -5.79 -22.83 -11.87
CA ASP A 194 -6.24 -23.29 -13.19
C ASP A 194 -5.26 -24.29 -13.84
N ASN A 195 -4.81 -25.30 -13.07
CA ASN A 195 -3.75 -26.25 -13.45
C ASN A 195 -2.39 -25.64 -13.80
N ARG A 196 -2.19 -24.33 -13.59
CA ARG A 196 -0.88 -23.68 -13.77
C ARG A 196 -0.19 -23.56 -12.43
N GLU A 197 1.02 -24.08 -12.34
CA GLU A 197 1.85 -23.92 -11.15
C GLU A 197 2.16 -22.44 -10.91
N ARG A 198 1.77 -21.94 -9.74
CA ARG A 198 2.01 -20.57 -9.29
C ARG A 198 3.16 -20.48 -8.31
N GLU A 199 3.25 -21.45 -7.42
CA GLU A 199 4.27 -21.46 -6.38
C GLU A 199 4.62 -22.89 -5.98
N THR A 200 5.90 -23.11 -5.71
CA THR A 200 6.42 -24.36 -5.15
C THR A 200 7.50 -24.07 -4.12
N GLY A 201 7.68 -25.00 -3.19
CA GLY A 201 8.71 -24.87 -2.17
C GLY A 201 8.55 -25.90 -1.08
N SER A 202 9.00 -25.53 0.13
CA SER A 202 9.00 -26.42 1.29
C SER A 202 8.48 -25.71 2.53
N LEU A 203 7.79 -26.46 3.40
CA LEU A 203 7.32 -25.97 4.69
C LEU A 203 8.48 -25.49 5.58
N TYR A 204 9.69 -26.04 5.41
CA TYR A 204 10.90 -25.64 6.13
C TYR A 204 11.37 -24.22 5.80
N THR A 205 11.14 -23.74 4.58
CA THR A 205 11.67 -22.44 4.12
C THR A 205 10.59 -21.38 4.10
N ASP A 206 9.39 -21.75 3.66
CA ASP A 206 8.36 -20.80 3.22
C ASP A 206 7.33 -20.49 4.32
N TRP A 207 7.43 -21.16 5.48
CA TRP A 207 6.72 -20.82 6.71
C TRP A 207 7.71 -20.65 7.87
N ASP A 208 7.34 -19.86 8.88
CA ASP A 208 8.11 -19.68 10.12
C ASP A 208 7.70 -20.70 11.19
N ILE A 209 7.64 -22.00 10.83
CA ILE A 209 7.22 -23.07 11.75
C ILE A 209 8.37 -23.47 12.68
N LEU A 210 9.51 -23.84 12.08
CA LEU A 210 10.72 -24.21 12.81
C LEU A 210 11.71 -23.04 12.84
N PRO A 211 12.49 -22.88 13.92
CA PRO A 211 13.54 -21.88 13.98
C PRO A 211 14.63 -22.18 12.92
N PRO A 212 15.45 -21.19 12.52
CA PRO A 212 16.47 -21.42 11.49
C PRO A 212 17.53 -22.41 11.99
N PRO A 213 18.08 -23.28 11.11
CA PRO A 213 19.06 -24.29 11.51
C PRO A 213 20.41 -23.68 11.94
N LYS A 214 20.72 -22.46 11.45
CA LYS A 214 21.97 -21.75 11.77
C LYS A 214 21.69 -20.33 12.22
N ILE A 215 22.40 -19.90 13.27
CA ILE A 215 22.36 -18.54 13.81
C ILE A 215 23.77 -17.94 13.82
N LYS A 216 23.88 -16.62 13.87
CA LYS A 216 25.18 -15.95 14.01
C LYS A 216 25.67 -16.09 15.44
N ASP A 217 26.95 -16.42 15.61
CA ASP A 217 27.57 -16.52 16.92
C ASP A 217 27.66 -15.13 17.58
N VAL A 218 26.80 -14.89 18.57
CA VAL A 218 26.77 -13.64 19.34
C VAL A 218 28.00 -13.45 20.22
N HIS A 219 28.77 -14.52 20.49
CA HIS A 219 29.97 -14.50 21.30
C HIS A 219 31.26 -14.41 20.47
N ALA A 220 31.18 -14.55 19.15
CA ALA A 220 32.33 -14.43 18.28
C ALA A 220 32.90 -13.00 18.32
N LYS A 221 34.17 -12.91 18.72
CA LYS A 221 34.93 -11.66 18.71
C LYS A 221 35.83 -11.59 17.49
N LYS A 222 35.94 -10.39 16.92
CA LYS A 222 36.91 -10.12 15.86
C LYS A 222 38.32 -10.39 16.40
N PRO A 223 39.12 -11.24 15.73
CA PRO A 223 40.50 -11.48 16.13
C PRO A 223 41.34 -10.20 16.13
N ALA A 224 42.22 -10.04 17.11
CA ALA A 224 43.06 -8.83 17.24
C ALA A 224 44.06 -8.69 16.08
N ASP A 225 44.45 -9.79 15.44
CA ASP A 225 45.34 -9.85 14.27
C ASP A 225 44.61 -9.55 12.94
N TRP A 226 43.30 -9.30 12.97
CA TRP A 226 42.50 -9.11 11.76
C TRP A 226 42.49 -7.64 11.30
N ASP A 227 43.33 -7.34 10.30
CA ASP A 227 43.40 -6.02 9.68
C ASP A 227 42.30 -5.84 8.64
N ASP A 228 41.42 -4.84 8.83
CA ASP A 228 40.33 -4.51 7.89
C ASP A 228 40.79 -3.55 6.78
N ARG A 229 42.03 -3.06 6.83
CA ARG A 229 42.56 -2.11 5.84
C ARG A 229 43.07 -2.88 4.64
N GLU A 230 42.36 -2.81 3.53
CA GLU A 230 42.78 -3.41 2.26
C GLU A 230 44.08 -2.77 1.72
N TYR A 231 44.27 -1.47 1.98
CA TYR A 231 45.46 -0.73 1.60
C TYR A 231 46.12 -0.11 2.83
N ILE A 232 47.42 -0.33 2.96
CA ILE A 232 48.29 0.39 3.89
C ILE A 232 49.21 1.30 3.10
N PHE A 233 49.74 2.32 3.75
CA PHE A 233 50.79 3.09 3.11
C PHE A 233 52.10 2.31 3.12
N ASP A 234 52.86 2.41 2.04
CA ASP A 234 54.16 1.78 1.90
C ASP A 234 55.10 2.30 3.00
N PRO A 235 55.55 1.44 3.93
CA PRO A 235 56.47 1.86 4.99
C PRO A 235 57.84 2.26 4.46
N ASN A 236 58.22 1.83 3.25
CA ASN A 236 59.50 2.14 2.62
C ASN A 236 59.44 3.39 1.72
N ASP A 237 58.25 3.93 1.44
CA ASP A 237 58.08 5.16 0.67
C ASP A 237 58.22 6.38 1.60
N VAL A 238 59.46 6.81 1.77
CA VAL A 238 59.82 8.01 2.54
C VAL A 238 59.83 9.25 1.65
N LYS A 239 59.42 10.38 2.22
CA LYS A 239 59.40 11.66 1.52
C LYS A 239 60.83 12.10 1.20
N PRO A 240 61.17 12.40 -0.07
CA PRO A 240 62.49 12.89 -0.42
C PRO A 240 62.80 14.23 0.26
N GLU A 241 64.05 14.40 0.70
CA GLU A 241 64.54 15.64 1.28
C GLU A 241 64.47 16.79 0.25
N GLY A 242 64.00 17.97 0.68
CA GLY A 242 63.84 19.14 -0.19
C GLY A 242 62.59 19.15 -1.10
N TYR A 243 61.73 18.12 -1.05
CA TYR A 243 60.50 18.06 -1.88
C TYR A 243 59.53 19.23 -1.60
N ASP A 244 59.40 19.66 -0.34
CA ASP A 244 58.54 20.79 0.04
C ASP A 244 59.15 22.16 -0.29
N SER A 245 60.45 22.19 -0.54
CA SER A 245 61.18 23.41 -0.87
C SER A 245 61.07 23.77 -2.36
N ILE A 246 60.42 22.93 -3.18
CA ILE A 246 60.19 23.20 -4.60
C ILE A 246 58.97 24.12 -4.73
N PRO A 247 59.13 25.39 -5.16
CA PRO A 247 58.01 26.31 -5.30
C PRO A 247 57.11 25.90 -6.46
N ALA A 248 55.79 26.10 -6.31
CA ALA A 248 54.80 25.79 -7.34
C ALA A 248 54.94 26.67 -8.59
N GLU A 249 55.46 27.87 -8.44
CA GLU A 249 55.69 28.83 -9.52
C GLU A 249 57.12 29.35 -9.49
N ILE A 250 57.74 29.46 -10.66
CA ILE A 250 59.06 30.06 -10.86
C ILE A 250 58.94 31.25 -11.82
N PRO A 251 59.80 32.27 -11.74
CA PRO A 251 59.83 33.33 -12.75
C PRO A 251 60.06 32.75 -14.14
N ASP A 252 59.32 33.22 -15.15
CA ASP A 252 59.42 32.76 -16.53
C ASP A 252 60.84 32.97 -17.07
N PRO A 253 61.59 31.90 -17.38
CA PRO A 253 62.95 32.02 -17.90
C PRO A 253 63.03 32.73 -19.25
N LYS A 254 61.90 32.86 -19.96
CA LYS A 254 61.81 33.53 -21.27
C LYS A 254 61.32 34.97 -21.17
N ALA A 255 60.89 35.43 -20.00
CA ALA A 255 60.46 36.80 -19.82
C ALA A 255 61.66 37.75 -19.91
N LYS A 256 61.56 38.74 -20.80
CA LYS A 256 62.53 39.83 -20.92
C LYS A 256 61.86 41.14 -20.51
N LYS A 257 62.60 42.01 -19.84
CA LYS A 257 62.15 43.36 -19.51
C LYS A 257 61.85 44.11 -20.83
N PRO A 258 60.65 44.69 -20.99
CA PRO A 258 60.34 45.54 -22.14
C PRO A 258 61.30 46.72 -22.24
N ALA A 259 61.64 47.15 -23.45
CA ALA A 259 62.61 48.21 -23.69
C ALA A 259 62.07 49.61 -23.31
N ASP A 260 60.76 49.74 -23.20
CA ASP A 260 59.98 50.94 -22.86
C ASP A 260 59.57 50.99 -21.38
N TRP A 261 60.12 50.11 -20.52
CA TRP A 261 59.78 50.04 -19.10
C TRP A 261 60.56 51.05 -18.25
N ASP A 262 59.85 51.97 -17.59
CA ASP A 262 60.42 52.98 -16.71
C ASP A 262 60.27 52.57 -15.23
N GLU A 263 61.37 52.52 -14.47
CA GLU A 263 61.32 52.07 -13.07
C GLU A 263 60.79 53.13 -12.09
N GLU A 264 60.82 54.42 -12.45
CA GLU A 264 60.24 55.50 -11.63
C GLU A 264 58.71 55.56 -11.80
N ASP A 265 58.21 55.34 -13.02
CA ASP A 265 56.78 55.40 -13.34
C ASP A 265 56.06 54.03 -13.23
N ASP A 266 56.69 52.91 -13.65
CA ASP A 266 56.07 51.57 -13.68
C ASP A 266 56.52 50.63 -12.53
N GLY A 267 57.54 51.03 -11.76
CA GLY A 267 58.11 50.27 -10.64
C GLY A 267 59.09 49.16 -11.03
N ILE A 268 59.61 48.41 -10.03
CA ILE A 268 60.62 47.35 -10.25
C ILE A 268 60.01 46.22 -11.10
N TRP A 269 60.56 46.02 -12.29
CA TRP A 269 60.12 44.95 -13.19
C TRP A 269 60.32 43.57 -12.56
N ARG A 270 59.26 42.75 -12.58
CA ARG A 270 59.31 41.34 -12.15
C ARG A 270 58.82 40.44 -13.28
N ALA A 271 59.62 39.44 -13.64
CA ALA A 271 59.23 38.43 -14.60
C ALA A 271 57.94 37.74 -14.17
N LYS A 272 57.03 37.50 -15.14
CA LYS A 272 55.78 36.77 -14.89
C LYS A 272 56.10 35.39 -14.34
N LYS A 273 55.38 34.95 -13.32
CA LYS A 273 55.56 33.60 -12.77
C LYS A 273 54.87 32.58 -13.67
N VAL A 274 55.54 31.46 -13.93
CA VAL A 274 55.03 30.30 -14.67
C VAL A 274 55.04 29.06 -13.78
N PRO A 275 54.17 28.08 -14.04
CA PRO A 275 54.16 26.82 -13.28
C PRO A 275 55.52 26.14 -13.34
N ASN A 276 56.07 25.75 -12.19
CA ASN A 276 57.33 25.06 -12.11
C ASN A 276 57.18 23.59 -12.56
N PRO A 277 57.81 23.15 -13.66
CA PRO A 277 57.69 21.77 -14.12
C PRO A 277 58.22 20.73 -13.13
N ALA A 278 59.08 21.13 -12.19
CA ALA A 278 59.61 20.26 -11.14
C ALA A 278 58.66 20.09 -9.94
N TYR A 279 57.64 20.95 -9.79
CA TYR A 279 56.67 20.84 -8.70
C TYR A 279 55.62 19.77 -9.01
N LYS A 280 55.66 18.65 -8.28
CA LYS A 280 54.76 17.51 -8.46
C LYS A 280 53.53 17.53 -7.54
N GLY A 281 53.23 18.67 -6.92
CA GLY A 281 52.16 18.80 -5.92
C GLY A 281 52.57 18.28 -4.54
N PRO A 282 51.69 18.35 -3.52
CA PRO A 282 52.00 17.90 -2.17
C PRO A 282 52.29 16.39 -2.14
N TRP A 283 53.39 16.00 -1.47
CA TRP A 283 53.81 14.60 -1.39
C TRP A 283 52.75 13.75 -0.71
N LYS A 284 52.44 12.59 -1.31
CA LYS A 284 51.53 11.59 -0.76
C LYS A 284 52.23 10.24 -0.77
N ARG A 285 52.33 9.62 0.40
CA ARG A 285 52.88 8.27 0.54
C ARG A 285 52.09 7.27 -0.32
N LYS A 286 52.77 6.42 -1.07
CA LYS A 286 52.16 5.38 -1.90
C LYS A 286 51.35 4.42 -1.03
N LYS A 287 50.21 3.97 -1.56
CA LYS A 287 49.37 2.94 -0.94
C LYS A 287 49.69 1.59 -1.60
N ILE A 288 49.98 0.58 -0.79
CA ILE A 288 50.20 -0.80 -1.21
C ILE A 288 49.11 -1.69 -0.63
N LYS A 289 48.83 -2.82 -1.29
CA LYS A 289 47.90 -3.83 -0.74
C LYS A 289 48.47 -4.37 0.56
N ASN A 290 47.64 -4.42 1.59
CA ASN A 290 48.04 -4.92 2.89
C ASN A 290 48.18 -6.44 2.85
N PRO A 291 49.38 -7.01 3.08
CA PRO A 291 49.57 -8.46 3.09
C PRO A 291 48.75 -9.17 4.19
N ASN A 292 48.36 -8.45 5.25
CA ASN A 292 47.61 -8.98 6.39
C ASN A 292 46.08 -8.84 6.23
N TYR A 293 45.59 -8.30 5.12
CA TYR A 293 44.15 -8.16 4.87
C TYR A 293 43.51 -9.49 4.48
N LYS A 294 42.71 -10.07 5.39
CA LYS A 294 42.00 -11.35 5.20
C LYS A 294 40.55 -11.17 4.71
N GLY A 295 40.17 -9.96 4.28
CA GLY A 295 38.79 -9.57 3.98
C GLY A 295 38.10 -8.88 5.16
N LYS A 296 36.88 -8.38 4.98
CA LYS A 296 36.10 -7.83 6.11
C LYS A 296 35.69 -8.98 7.03
N TRP A 297 36.01 -8.87 8.32
CA TRP A 297 35.59 -9.86 9.31
C TRP A 297 34.06 -10.01 9.31
N LYS A 298 33.57 -11.25 9.30
CA LYS A 298 32.16 -11.62 9.40
C LYS A 298 31.97 -12.55 10.58
N THR A 299 30.89 -12.37 11.33
CA THR A 299 30.48 -13.27 12.40
C THR A 299 30.24 -14.67 11.83
N PRO A 300 30.82 -15.73 12.42
CA PRO A 300 30.59 -17.10 11.98
C PRO A 300 29.14 -17.52 12.23
N TRP A 301 28.66 -18.46 11.43
CA TRP A 301 27.38 -19.14 11.65
C TRP A 301 27.62 -20.39 12.48
N ILE A 302 26.85 -20.55 13.55
CA ILE A 302 26.84 -21.73 14.41
C ILE A 302 25.49 -22.43 14.28
N ASP A 303 25.45 -23.72 14.59
CA ASP A 303 24.21 -24.48 14.63
C ASP A 303 23.32 -23.93 15.74
N ASN A 304 22.02 -23.81 15.45
CA ASN A 304 21.07 -23.24 16.39
C ASN A 304 20.68 -24.30 17.44
N PRO A 305 20.98 -24.10 18.74
CA PRO A 305 20.61 -25.07 19.77
C PRO A 305 19.09 -25.23 19.95
N GLU A 306 18.29 -24.25 19.50
CA GLU A 306 16.83 -24.30 19.54
C GLU A 306 16.23 -25.01 18.32
N PHE A 307 17.04 -25.40 17.33
CA PHE A 307 16.56 -26.12 16.15
C PHE A 307 16.48 -27.62 16.42
N GLU A 308 15.26 -28.15 16.34
CA GLU A 308 14.96 -29.57 16.31
C GLU A 308 14.21 -29.86 15.00
N ASP A 309 14.69 -30.84 14.25
CA ASP A 309 14.07 -31.25 12.99
C ASP A 309 12.81 -32.09 13.28
N ASP A 310 11.74 -31.83 12.54
CA ASP A 310 10.49 -32.57 12.61
C ASP A 310 10.22 -33.25 11.25
N PRO A 311 10.48 -34.56 11.11
CA PRO A 311 10.23 -35.27 9.86
C PRO A 311 8.74 -35.37 9.51
N ASP A 312 7.85 -35.20 10.50
CA ASP A 312 6.40 -35.24 10.33
C ASP A 312 5.81 -33.80 10.16
N LEU A 313 6.64 -32.79 9.84
CA LEU A 313 6.22 -31.39 9.67
C LEU A 313 5.05 -31.20 8.67
N TYR A 314 4.97 -32.06 7.65
CA TYR A 314 3.90 -32.05 6.64
C TYR A 314 2.59 -32.67 7.14
N VAL A 315 2.63 -33.45 8.22
CA VAL A 315 1.47 -34.17 8.74
C VAL A 315 0.54 -33.20 9.45
N LEU A 316 -0.59 -32.92 8.83
CA LEU A 316 -1.61 -32.07 9.41
C LEU A 316 -2.37 -32.83 10.50
N LYS A 317 -2.92 -32.09 11.48
CA LYS A 317 -3.86 -32.68 12.44
C LYS A 317 -5.02 -33.33 11.66
N PRO A 318 -5.49 -34.54 12.07
CA PRO A 318 -6.50 -35.29 11.34
C PRO A 318 -7.72 -34.46 10.99
N ILE A 319 -8.04 -34.38 9.70
CA ILE A 319 -9.09 -33.56 9.13
C ILE A 319 -10.41 -34.33 9.28
N LYS A 320 -11.44 -33.67 9.82
CA LYS A 320 -12.79 -34.25 10.01
C LYS A 320 -13.91 -33.42 9.41
N TYR A 321 -13.63 -32.17 9.08
CA TYR A 321 -14.60 -31.26 8.48
C TYR A 321 -13.95 -30.35 7.47
N VAL A 322 -14.74 -29.92 6.49
CA VAL A 322 -14.42 -28.83 5.58
C VAL A 322 -15.38 -27.68 5.86
N GLY A 323 -14.88 -26.44 5.90
CA GLY A 323 -15.67 -25.28 6.29
C GLY A 323 -15.36 -24.05 5.47
N ILE A 324 -16.40 -23.36 5.02
CA ILE A 324 -16.31 -22.04 4.41
C ILE A 324 -16.67 -21.04 5.51
N GLU A 325 -15.68 -20.25 5.95
CA GLU A 325 -15.88 -19.16 6.89
C GLU A 325 -15.25 -17.89 6.32
N VAL A 326 -16.07 -16.96 5.84
CA VAL A 326 -15.60 -15.75 5.17
C VAL A 326 -16.46 -14.54 5.51
N TRP A 327 -15.84 -13.36 5.57
CA TRP A 327 -16.55 -12.09 5.52
C TRP A 327 -16.62 -11.61 4.06
N GLN A 328 -17.76 -11.07 3.63
CA GLN A 328 -17.87 -10.40 2.33
C GLN A 328 -18.69 -9.11 2.44
N VAL A 329 -18.14 -8.01 1.93
CA VAL A 329 -18.85 -6.73 1.80
C VAL A 329 -19.92 -6.83 0.72
N LYS A 330 -19.55 -7.34 -0.46
CA LYS A 330 -20.49 -7.62 -1.55
C LYS A 330 -20.57 -9.13 -1.77
N ALA A 331 -21.76 -9.69 -1.65
CA ALA A 331 -22.03 -11.10 -1.84
C ALA A 331 -22.13 -11.44 -3.34
N GLY A 332 -21.95 -12.72 -3.67
CA GLY A 332 -21.99 -13.23 -5.04
C GLY A 332 -20.94 -14.28 -5.38
N SER A 333 -20.08 -14.64 -4.43
CA SER A 333 -19.05 -15.65 -4.64
C SER A 333 -19.68 -17.03 -4.71
N VAL A 334 -19.47 -17.73 -5.82
CA VAL A 334 -19.96 -19.09 -6.05
C VAL A 334 -18.82 -20.06 -5.75
N TYR A 335 -19.02 -20.97 -4.80
CA TYR A 335 -18.09 -22.05 -4.48
C TYR A 335 -18.60 -23.35 -5.07
N ASP A 336 -17.70 -24.14 -5.64
CA ASP A 336 -18.02 -25.43 -6.23
C ASP A 336 -16.79 -26.36 -6.36
N ASN A 337 -17.00 -27.63 -6.71
CA ASN A 337 -15.96 -28.61 -7.06
C ASN A 337 -14.92 -28.83 -5.96
N ILE A 338 -15.36 -28.93 -4.70
CA ILE A 338 -14.48 -29.12 -3.54
C ILE A 338 -14.00 -30.57 -3.52
N LEU A 339 -12.69 -30.78 -3.58
CA LEU A 339 -12.04 -32.08 -3.67
C LEU A 339 -10.91 -32.19 -2.63
N ILE A 340 -10.90 -33.30 -1.90
CA ILE A 340 -9.81 -33.74 -1.03
C ILE A 340 -9.44 -35.17 -1.44
N CYS A 341 -8.22 -35.36 -1.95
CA CYS A 341 -7.70 -36.66 -2.39
C CYS A 341 -6.19 -36.75 -2.14
N ASP A 342 -5.58 -37.87 -2.53
CA ASP A 342 -4.14 -38.10 -2.44
C ASP A 342 -3.40 -38.14 -3.78
N ASP A 343 -4.11 -37.98 -4.90
CA ASP A 343 -3.55 -38.03 -6.25
C ASP A 343 -3.62 -36.66 -6.97
N PRO A 344 -2.47 -36.01 -7.18
CA PRO A 344 -2.35 -34.80 -7.99
C PRO A 344 -2.81 -34.94 -9.45
N ASP A 345 -2.67 -36.12 -10.06
CA ASP A 345 -3.06 -36.37 -11.45
C ASP A 345 -4.58 -36.45 -11.57
N TYR A 346 -5.27 -37.12 -10.65
CA TYR A 346 -6.73 -37.11 -10.57
C TYR A 346 -7.28 -35.69 -10.42
N ALA A 347 -6.72 -34.89 -9.51
CA ALA A 347 -7.15 -33.50 -9.31
C ALA A 347 -6.99 -32.64 -10.57
N ARG A 348 -5.86 -32.80 -11.29
CA ARG A 348 -5.63 -32.14 -12.59
C ARG A 348 -6.66 -32.56 -13.64
N ALA A 349 -6.98 -33.85 -13.72
CA ALA A 349 -7.99 -34.36 -14.65
C ALA A 349 -9.39 -33.79 -14.38
N VAL A 350 -9.77 -33.62 -13.10
CA VAL A 350 -11.02 -32.97 -12.70
C VAL A 350 -11.08 -31.52 -13.23
N VAL A 351 -10.01 -30.74 -13.09
CA VAL A 351 -9.96 -29.37 -13.63
C VAL A 351 -10.06 -29.37 -15.16
N GLU A 352 -9.36 -30.28 -15.85
CA GLU A 352 -9.43 -30.36 -17.31
C GLU A 352 -10.82 -30.74 -17.82
N ASP A 353 -11.48 -31.68 -17.15
CA ASP A 353 -12.80 -32.17 -17.55
C ASP A 353 -13.89 -31.09 -17.43
N ILE A 354 -13.80 -30.26 -16.39
CA ILE A 354 -14.80 -29.23 -16.08
C ILE A 354 -14.41 -27.88 -16.69
N TRP A 355 -13.27 -27.34 -16.26
CA TRP A 355 -12.89 -25.97 -16.54
C TRP A 355 -12.45 -25.79 -17.98
N ALA A 356 -11.66 -26.71 -18.54
CA ALA A 356 -11.17 -26.53 -19.91
C ALA A 356 -12.29 -26.59 -20.95
N LYS A 357 -13.38 -27.30 -20.67
CA LYS A 357 -14.58 -27.33 -21.52
C LYS A 357 -15.46 -26.09 -21.33
N ASN A 358 -15.62 -25.65 -20.09
CA ASN A 358 -16.61 -24.63 -19.73
C ASN A 358 -16.07 -23.19 -19.80
N LYS A 359 -14.74 -23.00 -19.72
CA LYS A 359 -14.13 -21.66 -19.60
C LYS A 359 -14.49 -20.71 -20.75
N GLU A 360 -14.32 -21.16 -22.00
CA GLU A 360 -14.59 -20.28 -23.14
C GLU A 360 -16.09 -19.97 -23.27
N ILE A 361 -16.95 -20.94 -22.96
CA ILE A 361 -18.41 -20.75 -22.93
C ILE A 361 -18.80 -19.74 -21.84
N GLU A 362 -18.26 -19.89 -20.63
CA GLU A 362 -18.49 -18.95 -19.53
C GLU A 362 -18.02 -17.54 -19.89
N LYS A 363 -16.85 -17.43 -20.52
CA LYS A 363 -16.28 -16.16 -20.94
C LYS A 363 -17.13 -15.48 -22.01
N ASP A 364 -17.58 -16.21 -23.02
CA ASP A 364 -18.48 -15.69 -24.05
C ASP A 364 -19.81 -15.23 -23.42
N ALA A 365 -20.41 -16.04 -22.54
CA ALA A 365 -21.61 -15.68 -21.81
C ALA A 365 -21.42 -14.44 -20.93
N PHE A 366 -20.25 -14.28 -20.31
CA PHE A 366 -19.89 -13.09 -19.55
C PHE A 366 -19.78 -11.85 -20.44
N GLU A 367 -19.09 -11.93 -21.58
CA GLU A 367 -18.95 -10.82 -22.52
C GLU A 367 -20.32 -10.39 -23.09
N GLU A 368 -21.20 -11.34 -23.39
CA GLU A 368 -22.57 -11.05 -23.79
C GLU A 368 -23.39 -10.37 -22.69
N ALA A 369 -23.33 -10.89 -21.46
CA ALA A 369 -24.01 -10.30 -20.30
C ALA A 369 -23.52 -8.87 -20.01
N GLU A 370 -22.21 -8.64 -20.11
CA GLU A 370 -21.60 -7.33 -19.91
C GLU A 370 -21.97 -6.34 -21.03
N LYS A 371 -22.04 -6.81 -22.29
CA LYS A 371 -22.53 -6.01 -23.42
C LYS A 371 -24.00 -5.63 -23.25
N ALA A 372 -24.85 -6.57 -22.80
CA ALA A 372 -26.25 -6.30 -22.51
C ALA A 372 -26.41 -5.30 -21.36
N ARG A 373 -25.59 -5.43 -20.30
CA ARG A 373 -25.57 -4.47 -19.18
C ARG A 373 -25.20 -3.06 -19.64
N ARG A 374 -24.13 -2.91 -20.43
CA ARG A 374 -23.70 -1.62 -20.98
C ARG A 374 -24.75 -0.99 -21.87
N ALA A 375 -25.39 -1.78 -22.75
CA ALA A 375 -26.47 -1.29 -23.60
C ALA A 375 -27.67 -0.76 -22.78
N LYS A 376 -28.04 -1.47 -21.69
CA LYS A 376 -29.09 -1.03 -20.77
C LYS A 376 -28.71 0.25 -20.02
N GLU A 377 -27.48 0.35 -19.54
CA GLU A 377 -26.98 1.57 -18.86
C GLU A 377 -26.94 2.78 -19.80
N GLU A 378 -26.58 2.60 -21.06
CA GLU A 378 -26.67 3.65 -22.07
C GLU A 378 -28.12 4.07 -22.36
N GLU A 379 -29.04 3.12 -22.44
CA GLU A 379 -30.47 3.40 -22.64
C GLU A 379 -31.06 4.15 -21.45
N ASP A 380 -30.77 3.71 -20.22
CA ASP A 380 -31.21 4.36 -18.99
C ASP A 380 -30.57 5.75 -18.84
N GLY A 381 -29.30 5.90 -19.24
CA GLY A 381 -28.61 7.19 -19.30
C GLY A 381 -29.25 8.16 -20.32
N LYS A 382 -29.69 7.65 -21.49
CA LYS A 382 -30.44 8.44 -22.48
C LYS A 382 -31.81 8.85 -21.93
N LYS A 383 -32.57 7.92 -21.34
CA LYS A 383 -33.85 8.21 -20.69
C LYS A 383 -33.71 9.24 -19.55
N ALA A 384 -32.64 9.15 -18.75
CA ALA A 384 -32.36 10.10 -17.68
C ALA A 384 -32.05 11.51 -18.23
N LYS A 385 -31.28 11.61 -19.33
CA LYS A 385 -31.02 12.88 -20.01
C LYS A 385 -32.30 13.48 -20.60
N GLU A 386 -33.10 12.70 -21.33
CA GLU A 386 -34.38 13.16 -21.87
C GLU A 386 -35.35 13.63 -20.79
N ASN A 387 -35.45 12.89 -19.68
CA ASN A 387 -36.28 13.29 -18.54
C ASN A 387 -35.73 14.55 -17.85
N GLY A 388 -34.41 14.71 -17.78
CA GLY A 388 -33.75 15.91 -17.31
C GLY A 388 -34.06 17.13 -18.18
N ASP A 389 -34.01 16.97 -19.50
CA ASP A 389 -34.29 18.04 -20.46
C ASP A 389 -35.77 18.41 -20.48
N LYS A 390 -36.68 17.44 -20.42
CA LYS A 390 -38.14 17.69 -20.25
C LYS A 390 -38.44 18.45 -18.95
N LYS A 391 -37.72 18.17 -17.85
CA LYS A 391 -37.86 18.93 -16.59
C LYS A 391 -37.31 20.35 -16.71
N ARG A 392 -36.18 20.55 -17.40
CA ARG A 392 -35.60 21.88 -17.67
C ARG A 392 -36.52 22.73 -18.54
N ASP A 393 -37.15 22.13 -19.55
CA ASP A 393 -38.07 22.82 -20.45
C ASP A 393 -39.37 23.25 -19.74
N ARG A 394 -39.97 22.36 -18.92
CA ARG A 394 -41.10 22.72 -18.02
C ARG A 394 -40.72 23.83 -17.02
N GLY A 395 -39.48 23.82 -16.53
CA GLY A 395 -38.94 24.87 -15.65
C GLY A 395 -38.75 26.23 -16.34
N ARG A 396 -38.45 26.25 -17.65
CA ARG A 396 -38.41 27.47 -18.47
C ARG A 396 -39.83 28.02 -18.69
N HIS A 397 -40.79 27.17 -19.00
CA HIS A 397 -42.18 27.56 -19.22
C HIS A 397 -42.81 28.19 -17.96
N ARG A 398 -42.55 27.64 -16.77
CA ARG A 398 -43.01 28.21 -15.49
C ARG A 398 -42.42 29.60 -15.19
N ARG A 399 -41.19 29.87 -15.64
CA ARG A 399 -40.53 31.17 -15.47
C ARG A 399 -41.14 32.25 -16.36
N CYS A 400 -41.58 31.92 -17.58
CA CYS A 400 -42.30 32.87 -18.45
C CYS A 400 -43.65 33.31 -17.86
N TYR A 401 -44.41 32.42 -17.23
CA TYR A 401 -45.69 32.79 -16.59
C TYR A 401 -45.52 33.68 -15.35
N SER A 402 -44.39 33.59 -14.63
CA SER A 402 -44.12 34.44 -13.46
C SER A 402 -43.82 35.90 -13.80
N TYR A 403 -43.37 36.22 -15.02
CA TYR A 403 -43.11 37.60 -15.43
C TYR A 403 -44.38 38.34 -15.89
N LEU A 404 -45.45 37.61 -16.25
CA LEU A 404 -46.74 38.19 -16.64
C LEU A 404 -47.66 38.51 -15.44
N TRP A 405 -47.37 37.99 -14.25
CA TRP A 405 -48.22 38.20 -13.05
C TRP A 405 -47.72 39.33 -12.14
N LYS A 406 -46.52 39.88 -12.36
CA LYS A 406 -45.91 40.94 -11.54
C LYS A 406 -46.23 42.37 -12.00
N SER A 407 -47.03 42.53 -13.06
CA SER A 407 -47.40 43.85 -13.61
C SER A 407 -48.75 44.37 -13.14
N ASN A 408 -49.50 43.65 -12.29
CA ASN A 408 -50.76 44.15 -11.73
C ASN A 408 -50.87 43.83 -10.23
N SER A 409 -51.40 44.82 -9.50
CA SER A 409 -51.83 44.80 -8.10
C SER A 409 -50.80 45.23 -7.05
N LYS A 410 -50.90 46.51 -6.69
CA LYS A 410 -50.41 47.13 -5.46
C LYS A 410 -51.45 47.00 -4.33
N ASP A 411 -50.94 47.08 -3.10
CA ASP A 411 -51.58 47.52 -1.86
C ASP A 411 -52.48 46.54 -1.07
N LEU A 412 -51.95 46.02 0.06
CA LEU A 412 -52.43 46.18 1.47
C LEU A 412 -51.89 45.04 2.41
N PRO A 413 -51.78 45.28 3.74
CA PRO A 413 -50.66 44.79 4.56
C PRO A 413 -50.96 43.61 5.49
N LEU A 414 -49.84 43.05 5.97
CA LEU A 414 -49.67 41.97 6.95
C LEU A 414 -50.42 42.20 8.28
N GLN A 415 -51.02 41.12 8.79
CA GLN A 415 -51.22 40.91 10.22
C GLN A 415 -50.74 39.49 10.59
N HIS A 416 -49.92 39.44 11.64
CA HIS A 416 -49.32 38.24 12.22
C HIS A 416 -50.23 37.75 13.36
N ASP A 417 -50.47 36.45 13.45
CA ASP A 417 -50.66 35.78 14.74
C ASP A 417 -50.12 34.33 14.64
N PRO A 418 -49.38 33.82 15.63
CA PRO A 418 -48.64 32.56 15.55
C PRO A 418 -49.39 31.46 16.29
N HIS A 419 -49.72 30.37 15.61
CA HIS A 419 -49.72 28.99 16.09
C HIS A 419 -50.51 28.12 15.12
N ASP A 420 -49.81 27.15 14.52
CA ASP A 420 -50.27 25.87 13.96
C ASP A 420 -49.48 25.60 12.69
N TYR A 421 -48.65 24.55 12.70
CA TYR A 421 -48.52 23.63 11.57
C TYR A 421 -47.78 22.36 12.04
N LEU A 422 -48.57 21.37 12.44
CA LEU A 422 -48.25 19.97 12.19
C LEU A 422 -48.76 19.62 10.78
N ASP A 423 -47.99 18.74 10.15
CA ASP A 423 -48.28 17.89 9.01
C ASP A 423 -48.17 18.39 7.56
N ASP A 424 -47.47 17.51 6.82
CA ASP A 424 -47.44 17.27 5.38
C ASP A 424 -46.52 18.14 4.49
N TYR A 425 -45.35 17.59 4.11
CA TYR A 425 -45.14 16.98 2.77
C TYR A 425 -43.66 16.59 2.52
N HIS A 426 -43.50 15.39 1.96
CA HIS A 426 -42.29 14.79 1.41
C HIS A 426 -41.37 15.71 0.57
N MET A 427 -40.05 15.61 0.76
CA MET A 427 -39.08 15.75 -0.35
C MET A 427 -37.84 14.85 -0.22
N ARG A 428 -37.90 13.81 -1.07
CA ARG A 428 -36.86 13.14 -1.86
C ARG A 428 -35.41 13.62 -1.68
N THR A 429 -34.59 12.68 -1.25
CA THR A 429 -33.14 12.60 -1.44
C THR A 429 -32.77 12.55 -2.92
N GLY A 430 -31.86 13.42 -3.35
CA GLY A 430 -31.28 13.44 -4.69
C GLY A 430 -29.77 13.51 -4.59
N LEU A 431 -29.10 12.39 -4.89
CA LEU A 431 -27.65 12.30 -5.11
C LEU A 431 -27.25 13.18 -6.31
N CYS A 432 -26.28 14.06 -6.11
CA CYS A 432 -25.55 14.71 -7.20
C CYS A 432 -24.43 13.77 -7.68
N ILE A 433 -24.63 13.13 -8.83
CA ILE A 433 -23.59 12.45 -9.59
C ILE A 433 -23.18 13.39 -10.73
N TRP A 434 -21.91 13.78 -10.79
CA TRP A 434 -21.33 14.42 -11.98
C TRP A 434 -20.70 13.35 -12.88
N PRO A 435 -20.98 13.34 -14.20
CA PRO A 435 -20.48 12.32 -15.12
C PRO A 435 -19.10 12.68 -15.68
N GLY A 436 -18.14 11.75 -15.54
CA GLY A 436 -16.88 11.76 -16.29
C GLY A 436 -17.06 11.10 -17.65
N GLY A 437 -16.78 11.82 -18.73
CA GLY A 437 -16.66 11.26 -20.07
C GLY A 437 -15.20 10.95 -20.38
N ARG A 438 -14.85 9.67 -20.48
CA ARG A 438 -13.64 9.21 -21.19
C ARG A 438 -14.05 8.86 -22.62
N GLN A 439 -13.46 9.55 -23.58
CA GLN A 439 -13.54 9.18 -25.00
C GLN A 439 -12.20 8.54 -25.38
N LEU A 440 -12.21 7.22 -25.56
CA LEU A 440 -11.13 6.51 -26.26
C LEU A 440 -11.23 6.84 -27.76
N CYS A 441 -10.08 7.14 -28.38
CA CYS A 441 -9.93 7.07 -29.83
C CYS A 441 -8.68 6.24 -30.16
N LEU A 442 -8.90 5.14 -30.89
CA LEU A 442 -7.91 4.19 -31.35
C LEU A 442 -7.18 4.68 -32.62
N ARG A 443 -5.84 4.53 -32.59
CA ARG A 443 -4.86 4.24 -33.67
C ARG A 443 -5.11 4.70 -35.12
N LYS A 444 -4.08 5.34 -35.71
CA LYS A 444 -3.42 4.91 -36.97
C LYS A 444 -2.07 5.62 -37.18
N ASN A 445 -1.03 4.85 -37.54
CA ASN A 445 0.27 5.30 -38.05
C ASN A 445 0.15 5.82 -39.48
N LEU A 446 0.90 6.87 -39.87
CA LEU A 446 1.82 6.87 -41.03
C LEU A 446 2.51 8.24 -41.27
N LEU A 447 3.81 8.15 -41.55
CA LEU A 447 4.72 9.00 -42.34
C LEU A 447 5.16 10.43 -41.93
N TYR A 448 6.47 10.48 -41.65
CA TYR A 448 7.51 11.46 -42.02
C TYR A 448 7.21 12.47 -43.16
N GLY A 449 7.74 13.69 -43.00
CA GLY A 449 8.27 14.47 -44.12
C GLY A 449 8.20 16.00 -44.00
N PHE A 450 9.35 16.63 -43.73
CA PHE A 450 9.81 17.92 -44.28
C PHE A 450 8.83 19.11 -44.41
N MET A 451 9.10 20.21 -43.69
CA MET A 451 9.74 21.38 -44.31
C MET A 451 10.16 22.45 -43.28
N ARG A 452 11.38 22.93 -43.50
CA ARG A 452 12.08 24.06 -42.89
C ARG A 452 11.96 25.22 -43.89
N PHE A 453 11.67 26.45 -43.47
CA PHE A 453 12.36 27.68 -43.94
C PHE A 453 11.76 28.98 -43.37
N LEU A 454 12.67 29.81 -42.82
CA LEU A 454 12.73 31.29 -42.70
C LEU A 454 11.56 32.02 -42.00
N SER A 455 11.80 32.91 -41.03
CA SER A 455 12.56 34.15 -41.21
C SER A 455 12.92 34.82 -39.86
N ILE A 456 14.07 35.48 -39.79
CA ILE A 456 14.52 36.45 -38.76
C ILE A 456 14.68 37.84 -39.49
N PRO A 457 15.17 38.97 -38.91
CA PRO A 457 15.06 39.65 -37.59
C PRO A 457 14.71 41.17 -37.68
N TYR A 458 14.78 41.84 -36.50
CA TYR A 458 15.22 43.24 -36.20
C TYR A 458 14.15 44.31 -35.89
N LYS A 459 14.24 44.89 -34.67
CA LYS A 459 14.83 46.23 -34.45
C LYS A 459 15.10 46.56 -32.96
N THR A 460 16.23 47.23 -32.79
CA THR A 460 16.94 47.79 -31.63
C THR A 460 16.32 49.07 -31.04
N LEU A 461 16.64 49.39 -29.77
CA LEU A 461 17.14 50.70 -29.35
C LEU A 461 17.88 50.65 -27.99
N ARG A 462 18.93 51.48 -27.89
CA ARG A 462 19.95 51.63 -26.81
C ARG A 462 19.72 52.91 -25.99
N GLY A 463 20.34 52.99 -24.80
CA GLY A 463 20.82 54.23 -24.13
C GLY A 463 20.71 54.16 -22.59
N VAL A 464 21.75 53.85 -21.78
CA VAL A 464 22.87 54.69 -21.24
C VAL A 464 22.34 55.81 -20.30
N SER A 465 22.64 55.95 -18.99
CA SER A 465 23.94 56.11 -18.30
C SER A 465 23.81 56.18 -16.75
N ARG A 466 24.84 55.72 -15.99
CA ARG A 466 25.47 56.20 -14.72
C ARG A 466 24.61 56.66 -13.52
N SER A 467 24.95 56.55 -12.22
CA SER A 467 26.06 56.02 -11.40
C SER A 467 25.73 56.32 -9.91
N LEU A 468 26.39 55.61 -8.98
CA LEU A 468 26.65 55.92 -7.54
C LEU A 468 25.66 55.42 -6.47
N GLY A 469 26.26 54.84 -5.43
CA GLY A 469 25.83 55.03 -4.04
C GLY A 469 25.30 53.80 -3.32
N VAL A 470 26.17 53.10 -2.59
CA VAL A 470 25.79 52.15 -1.55
C VAL A 470 25.13 52.92 -0.40
N SER A 471 23.91 52.54 -0.03
CA SER A 471 23.42 52.72 1.34
C SER A 471 22.42 51.63 1.69
N HIS A 472 22.71 51.00 2.82
CA HIS A 472 21.94 49.96 3.47
C HIS A 472 20.54 50.52 3.79
N PHE A 473 19.51 50.05 3.10
CA PHE A 473 18.13 50.15 3.56
C PHE A 473 17.51 48.76 3.58
N CYS A 474 17.36 48.29 4.81
CA CYS A 474 16.48 47.20 5.18
C CYS A 474 15.09 47.50 4.61
N SER A 475 14.68 46.76 3.58
CA SER A 475 13.27 46.65 3.21
C SER A 475 12.88 45.22 3.49
N VAL A 476 12.31 45.04 4.69
CA VAL A 476 11.50 43.88 5.05
C VAL A 476 10.40 43.77 3.99
N VAL A 477 10.55 42.86 3.03
CA VAL A 477 9.42 42.42 2.22
C VAL A 477 8.69 41.39 3.05
N MET A 478 7.66 41.86 3.75
CA MET A 478 6.57 41.02 4.25
C MET A 478 5.92 40.32 3.05
N THR A 479 6.35 39.11 2.72
CA THR A 479 5.68 38.28 1.70
C THR A 479 4.45 37.64 2.33
N SER A 480 3.34 38.37 2.24
CA SER A 480 1.98 37.83 2.35
C SER A 480 1.84 36.60 1.43
N SER A 481 1.45 35.45 1.98
CA SER A 481 1.69 34.11 1.43
C SER A 481 1.10 33.88 0.03
N SER A 482 1.96 33.59 -0.95
CA SER A 482 1.61 33.13 -2.31
C SER A 482 1.41 31.62 -2.45
N LEU A 483 1.49 30.88 -1.35
CA LEU A 483 1.36 29.43 -1.33
C LEU A 483 -0.11 29.02 -1.14
N GLU A 484 -0.70 28.43 -2.17
CA GLU A 484 -1.99 27.77 -2.11
C GLU A 484 -1.81 26.30 -1.67
N VAL A 485 -2.61 25.85 -0.71
CA VAL A 485 -2.65 24.45 -0.27
C VAL A 485 -4.02 23.87 -0.60
N GLU A 486 -4.06 22.83 -1.42
CA GLU A 486 -5.25 22.09 -1.77
C GLU A 486 -5.16 20.66 -1.24
N MET A 487 -6.22 20.18 -0.61
CA MET A 487 -6.29 18.81 -0.12
C MET A 487 -6.89 17.90 -1.18
N ILE A 488 -6.25 16.75 -1.39
CA ILE A 488 -6.65 15.74 -2.37
C ILE A 488 -7.01 14.47 -1.61
N PRO A 489 -8.29 14.05 -1.58
CA PRO A 489 -8.68 12.75 -1.05
C PRO A 489 -7.96 11.64 -1.84
N CYS A 490 -7.30 10.75 -1.11
CA CYS A 490 -6.59 9.59 -1.65
C CYS A 490 -7.01 8.35 -0.86
N LEU A 491 -7.02 7.17 -1.49
CA LEU A 491 -7.54 5.94 -0.88
C LEU A 491 -8.97 6.15 -0.30
N SER A 492 -9.38 5.30 0.64
CA SER A 492 -10.68 5.41 1.32
C SER A 492 -10.71 6.46 2.44
N ASP A 493 -9.56 6.79 3.02
CA ASP A 493 -9.46 7.53 4.29
C ASP A 493 -8.15 8.32 4.45
N ASN A 494 -7.42 8.58 3.36
CA ASN A 494 -6.16 9.32 3.37
C ASN A 494 -6.23 10.63 2.54
N TYR A 495 -5.24 11.50 2.71
CA TYR A 495 -5.19 12.78 2.02
C TYR A 495 -3.75 13.14 1.62
N ALA A 496 -3.58 13.58 0.39
CA ALA A 496 -2.38 14.25 -0.08
C ALA A 496 -2.61 15.78 -0.11
N TYR A 497 -1.53 16.56 -0.08
CA TYR A 497 -1.61 18.03 -0.12
C TYR A 497 -0.88 18.58 -1.33
N LEU A 498 -1.60 19.23 -2.23
CA LEU A 498 -1.03 19.93 -3.36
C LEU A 498 -0.66 21.36 -2.95
N LEU A 499 0.62 21.67 -3.06
CA LEU A 499 1.21 22.98 -2.80
C LEU A 499 1.42 23.68 -4.13
N HIS A 500 0.94 24.91 -4.26
CA HIS A 500 1.13 25.70 -5.47
C HIS A 500 1.56 27.12 -5.11
N ASP A 501 2.75 27.52 -5.56
CA ASP A 501 3.17 28.90 -5.47
C ASP A 501 2.70 29.67 -6.70
N VAL A 502 1.77 30.62 -6.50
CA VAL A 502 1.14 31.36 -7.60
C VAL A 502 2.11 32.27 -8.36
N ASN A 503 3.24 32.65 -7.74
CA ASN A 503 4.20 33.59 -8.30
C ASN A 503 5.16 32.91 -9.28
N THR A 504 5.65 31.73 -8.94
CA THR A 504 6.61 30.97 -9.75
C THR A 504 5.95 29.89 -10.60
N GLY A 505 4.71 29.50 -10.28
CA GLY A 505 4.03 28.35 -10.87
C GLY A 505 4.58 26.99 -10.41
N THR A 506 5.46 26.97 -9.40
CA THR A 506 6.01 25.74 -8.83
C THR A 506 4.93 24.97 -8.10
N VAL A 507 4.90 23.64 -8.32
CA VAL A 507 3.91 22.76 -7.70
C VAL A 507 4.60 21.63 -6.94
N GLY A 508 4.18 21.43 -5.71
CA GLY A 508 4.60 20.32 -4.86
C GLY A 508 3.41 19.45 -4.50
N VAL A 509 3.62 18.18 -4.24
CA VAL A 509 2.64 17.33 -3.57
C VAL A 509 3.26 16.72 -2.33
N VAL A 510 2.57 16.79 -1.20
CA VAL A 510 2.97 16.15 0.05
C VAL A 510 2.23 14.83 0.18
N ASP A 511 2.99 13.76 0.45
CA ASP A 511 2.51 12.39 0.71
C ASP A 511 1.47 11.86 -0.30
N PRO A 512 1.80 11.74 -1.60
CA PRO A 512 0.88 11.17 -2.58
C PRO A 512 0.71 9.66 -2.37
N SER A 513 -0.40 9.26 -1.73
CA SER A 513 -0.75 7.83 -1.54
C SER A 513 -0.94 7.09 -2.87
N GLU A 514 -1.52 7.75 -3.86
CA GLU A 514 -1.81 7.22 -5.20
C GLU A 514 -1.62 8.34 -6.25
N ALA A 515 -1.21 7.99 -7.46
CA ALA A 515 -0.92 8.99 -8.50
C ALA A 515 -2.18 9.60 -9.13
N LEU A 516 -3.20 8.78 -9.42
CA LEU A 516 -4.39 9.20 -10.17
C LEU A 516 -5.12 10.41 -9.56
N PRO A 517 -5.44 10.46 -8.24
CA PRO A 517 -6.10 11.64 -7.66
C PRO A 517 -5.29 12.93 -7.80
N VAL A 518 -3.95 12.80 -7.73
CA VAL A 518 -3.03 13.92 -7.89
C VAL A 518 -2.97 14.38 -9.35
N ILE A 519 -2.88 13.44 -10.30
CA ILE A 519 -2.95 13.70 -11.74
C ILE A 519 -4.25 14.44 -12.07
N ASP A 520 -5.40 13.96 -11.60
CA ASP A 520 -6.70 14.58 -11.85
C ASP A 520 -6.78 16.01 -11.27
N ALA A 521 -6.19 16.25 -10.09
CA ALA A 521 -6.11 17.60 -9.51
C ALA A 521 -5.22 18.54 -10.33
N LEU A 522 -4.06 18.05 -10.78
CA LEU A 522 -3.12 18.79 -11.62
C LEU A 522 -3.73 19.14 -12.98
N SER A 523 -4.34 18.16 -13.66
CA SER A 523 -4.97 18.33 -14.96
C SER A 523 -6.15 19.31 -14.92
N ARG A 524 -6.98 19.28 -13.87
CA ARG A 524 -8.10 20.24 -13.70
C ARG A 524 -7.66 21.70 -13.68
N LYS A 525 -6.43 21.98 -13.22
CA LYS A 525 -5.86 23.33 -13.13
C LYS A 525 -4.74 23.59 -14.13
N ASN A 526 -4.49 22.65 -15.05
CA ASN A 526 -3.40 22.68 -16.04
C ASN A 526 -2.03 22.98 -15.41
N ARG A 527 -1.71 22.28 -14.30
CA ARG A 527 -0.50 22.47 -13.50
C ARG A 527 0.48 21.31 -13.74
N ASN A 528 1.79 21.60 -13.75
CA ASN A 528 2.84 20.59 -13.85
C ASN A 528 3.53 20.39 -12.50
N LEU A 529 3.67 19.14 -12.07
CA LEU A 529 4.28 18.79 -10.79
C LEU A 529 5.80 18.97 -10.82
N THR A 530 6.35 19.65 -9.81
CA THR A 530 7.80 19.91 -9.69
C THR A 530 8.45 19.07 -8.59
N TYR A 531 7.78 18.96 -7.44
CA TYR A 531 8.31 18.28 -6.25
C TYR A 531 7.31 17.31 -5.64
N ILE A 532 7.82 16.19 -5.13
CA ILE A 532 7.08 15.24 -4.29
C ILE A 532 7.76 15.25 -2.94
N LEU A 533 7.04 15.61 -1.88
CA LEU A 533 7.57 15.72 -0.52
C LEU A 533 6.99 14.56 0.31
N ASN A 534 7.82 13.64 0.77
CA ASN A 534 7.38 12.54 1.63
C ASN A 534 7.80 12.76 3.08
N THR A 535 6.85 12.66 3.99
CA THR A 535 7.10 12.74 5.44
C THR A 535 7.77 11.47 5.96
N HIS A 536 7.42 10.29 5.40
CA HIS A 536 8.01 8.99 5.73
C HIS A 536 7.75 7.95 4.64
N HIS A 537 8.32 6.74 4.80
CA HIS A 537 8.36 5.70 3.77
C HIS A 537 7.13 4.78 3.65
N HIS A 538 6.06 4.94 4.43
CA HIS A 538 4.92 4.03 4.28
C HIS A 538 4.23 4.19 2.93
N TYR A 539 3.66 3.10 2.41
CA TYR A 539 3.11 3.04 1.07
C TYR A 539 1.91 3.98 0.89
N ASP A 540 1.07 4.13 1.91
CA ASP A 540 -0.04 5.06 1.93
C ASP A 540 0.38 6.55 1.94
N HIS A 541 1.68 6.85 1.98
CA HIS A 541 2.24 8.20 1.78
C HIS A 541 3.15 8.31 0.55
N THR A 542 3.57 7.18 -0.03
CA THR A 542 4.60 7.13 -1.09
C THR A 542 4.14 6.39 -2.36
N GLY A 543 2.96 5.76 -2.36
CA GLY A 543 2.50 4.87 -3.42
C GLY A 543 2.37 5.54 -4.78
N GLY A 544 2.09 6.86 -4.81
CA GLY A 544 2.04 7.65 -6.05
C GLY A 544 3.39 8.13 -6.57
N ASN A 545 4.49 7.96 -5.82
CA ASN A 545 5.77 8.60 -6.11
C ASN A 545 6.33 8.28 -7.51
N MET A 546 6.45 6.99 -7.84
CA MET A 546 7.14 6.54 -9.05
C MET A 546 6.40 6.97 -10.32
N GLU A 547 5.08 6.80 -10.34
CA GLU A 547 4.23 7.17 -11.48
C GLU A 547 4.20 8.69 -11.68
N LEU A 548 4.06 9.48 -10.61
CA LEU A 548 4.09 10.94 -10.70
C LEU A 548 5.47 11.46 -11.14
N LYS A 549 6.54 10.83 -10.67
CA LYS A 549 7.91 11.14 -11.07
C LYS A 549 8.15 10.82 -12.55
N GLU A 550 7.73 9.65 -13.01
CA GLU A 550 7.86 9.25 -14.42
C GLU A 550 7.05 10.16 -15.35
N MET A 551 5.83 10.52 -14.95
CA MET A 551 4.93 11.34 -15.76
C MET A 551 5.35 12.81 -15.86
N TYR A 552 5.80 13.42 -14.75
CA TYR A 552 6.07 14.86 -14.69
C TYR A 552 7.56 15.22 -14.58
N GLY A 553 8.46 14.24 -14.39
CA GLY A 553 9.87 14.50 -14.10
C GLY A 553 10.09 15.16 -12.74
N ALA A 554 9.13 15.02 -11.81
CA ALA A 554 9.18 15.64 -10.49
C ALA A 554 10.30 15.06 -9.63
N LYS A 555 10.89 15.88 -8.75
CA LYS A 555 11.92 15.43 -7.80
C LYS A 555 11.28 14.97 -6.50
N VAL A 556 11.60 13.75 -6.09
CA VAL A 556 11.14 13.18 -4.81
C VAL A 556 12.09 13.57 -3.70
N ILE A 557 11.53 14.08 -2.61
CA ILE A 557 12.25 14.65 -1.47
C ILE A 557 11.78 13.94 -0.21
N GLY A 558 12.72 13.47 0.61
CA GLY A 558 12.41 12.78 1.85
C GLY A 558 13.58 12.79 2.84
N SER A 559 13.44 12.04 3.92
CA SER A 559 14.47 11.95 4.96
C SER A 559 15.71 11.21 4.51
N GLU A 560 16.89 11.65 4.95
CA GLU A 560 18.15 10.94 4.73
C GLU A 560 18.13 9.51 5.30
N ILE A 561 17.44 9.30 6.42
CA ILE A 561 17.31 7.99 7.07
C ILE A 561 16.47 7.04 6.20
N ASP A 562 15.55 7.58 5.40
CA ASP A 562 14.64 6.83 4.54
C ASP A 562 15.12 6.81 3.07
N ARG A 563 16.38 7.15 2.81
CA ARG A 563 16.98 7.16 1.46
C ARG A 563 16.72 5.89 0.66
N ASP A 564 16.87 4.73 1.29
CA ASP A 564 16.69 3.43 0.62
C ASP A 564 15.26 2.89 0.76
N ARG A 565 14.37 3.62 1.44
CA ARG A 565 12.99 3.19 1.76
C ARG A 565 11.92 3.98 1.02
N ILE A 566 12.17 5.25 0.68
CA ILE A 566 11.26 6.07 -0.11
C ILE A 566 11.49 5.80 -1.60
N PRO A 567 10.49 5.26 -2.33
CA PRO A 567 10.62 4.99 -3.75
C PRO A 567 10.94 6.25 -4.55
N GLY A 568 12.02 6.20 -5.33
CA GLY A 568 12.38 7.24 -6.27
C GLY A 568 12.97 8.50 -5.67
N ILE A 569 13.43 8.51 -4.42
CA ILE A 569 14.01 9.69 -3.77
C ILE A 569 15.20 10.29 -4.57
N ASP A 570 15.17 11.60 -4.78
CA ASP A 570 16.22 12.37 -5.47
C ASP A 570 17.01 13.24 -4.50
N MET A 571 16.32 13.81 -3.51
CA MET A 571 16.88 14.74 -2.54
C MET A 571 16.58 14.25 -1.14
N VAL A 572 17.62 14.19 -0.33
CA VAL A 572 17.52 13.82 1.08
C VAL A 572 17.68 15.06 1.96
N LEU A 573 16.88 15.16 3.01
CA LEU A 573 16.90 16.23 3.99
C LEU A 573 17.14 15.65 5.39
N LYS A 574 17.79 16.44 6.24
CA LYS A 574 18.10 16.13 7.64
C LYS A 574 17.34 17.07 8.57
N ASP A 575 17.32 16.70 9.84
CA ASP A 575 16.80 17.57 10.90
C ASP A 575 17.48 18.94 10.92
N GLY A 576 16.68 20.00 11.02
CA GLY A 576 17.15 21.37 11.06
C GLY A 576 17.52 21.96 9.69
N ASP A 577 17.45 21.17 8.61
CA ASP A 577 17.71 21.69 7.27
C ASP A 577 16.69 22.78 6.90
N LYS A 578 17.20 23.80 6.22
CA LYS A 578 16.41 24.85 5.59
C LYS A 578 16.39 24.62 4.09
N TRP A 579 15.23 24.26 3.57
CA TRP A 579 15.03 24.02 2.15
C TRP A 579 14.13 25.10 1.55
N MET A 580 14.28 25.42 0.26
CA MET A 580 13.51 26.47 -0.39
C MET A 580 12.52 25.85 -1.39
N PHE A 581 11.22 25.98 -1.11
CA PHE A 581 10.16 25.64 -2.06
C PHE A 581 9.70 26.93 -2.74
N ALA A 582 10.11 27.17 -3.99
CA ALA A 582 9.62 28.31 -4.77
C ALA A 582 9.81 29.70 -4.12
N GLY A 583 10.83 29.87 -3.27
CA GLY A 583 11.05 31.08 -2.49
C GLY A 583 10.45 31.07 -1.07
N HIS A 584 9.68 30.04 -0.72
CA HIS A 584 9.23 29.77 0.65
C HIS A 584 10.30 28.99 1.41
N GLU A 585 10.72 29.50 2.57
CA GLU A 585 11.57 28.74 3.49
C GLU A 585 10.77 27.57 4.08
N VAL A 586 11.34 26.38 4.01
CA VAL A 586 10.82 25.15 4.57
C VAL A 586 11.80 24.66 5.63
N LEU A 587 11.34 24.63 6.87
CA LEU A 587 12.09 24.07 7.99
C LEU A 587 11.77 22.57 8.09
N VAL A 588 12.81 21.76 7.98
CA VAL A 588 12.72 20.30 8.12
C VAL A 588 12.91 19.94 9.58
N ILE A 589 11.91 19.29 10.17
CA ILE A 589 11.93 18.91 11.58
C ILE A 589 11.83 17.40 11.64
N GLU A 590 12.84 16.73 12.19
CA GLU A 590 12.75 15.29 12.43
C GLU A 590 11.79 15.04 13.58
N THR A 591 10.80 14.19 13.29
CA THR A 591 9.69 13.85 14.16
C THR A 591 9.65 12.33 14.39
N PRO A 592 10.74 11.76 14.95
CA PRO A 592 10.92 10.31 14.99
C PRO A 592 10.00 9.68 16.04
N GLY A 593 9.17 8.72 15.63
CA GLY A 593 8.24 8.05 16.53
C GLY A 593 7.37 7.03 15.81
N HIS A 594 6.62 7.47 14.79
CA HIS A 594 5.89 6.57 13.90
C HIS A 594 6.86 5.74 13.03
N THR A 595 7.87 6.41 12.48
CA THR A 595 9.04 5.74 11.89
C THR A 595 10.32 6.42 12.36
N ARG A 596 11.45 5.72 12.22
CA ARG A 596 12.78 6.26 12.56
C ARG A 596 13.21 7.42 11.67
N GLY A 597 12.71 7.50 10.44
CA GLY A 597 13.08 8.52 9.46
C GLY A 597 12.03 9.60 9.27
N HIS A 598 10.97 9.62 10.08
CA HIS A 598 9.86 10.54 9.90
C HIS A 598 10.30 12.01 10.05
N ILE A 599 9.93 12.84 9.08
CA ILE A 599 10.17 14.30 9.06
C ILE A 599 8.88 15.06 8.83
N SER A 600 8.82 16.28 9.36
CA SER A 600 7.74 17.25 9.12
C SER A 600 8.26 18.46 8.35
N PHE A 601 7.45 18.96 7.42
CA PHE A 601 7.76 20.15 6.63
C PHE A 601 7.01 21.35 7.18
N TYR A 602 7.71 22.31 7.78
CA TYR A 602 7.11 23.55 8.28
C TYR A 602 7.40 24.72 7.35
N PHE A 603 6.36 25.42 6.92
CA PHE A 603 6.41 26.62 6.09
C PHE A 603 6.06 27.85 6.95
N PRO A 604 7.06 28.57 7.51
CA PRO A 604 6.81 29.68 8.43
C PRO A 604 6.00 30.82 7.79
N GLY A 605 6.28 31.12 6.51
CA GLY A 605 5.58 32.19 5.78
C GLY A 605 4.08 31.93 5.56
N SER A 606 3.67 30.66 5.52
CA SER A 606 2.26 30.26 5.37
C SER A 606 1.64 29.77 6.68
N GLN A 607 2.41 29.74 7.78
CA GLN A 607 2.02 29.16 9.06
C GLN A 607 1.42 27.75 8.93
N ALA A 608 1.95 26.96 7.98
CA ALA A 608 1.46 25.62 7.66
C ALA A 608 2.55 24.58 7.95
N ILE A 609 2.17 23.47 8.58
CA ILE A 609 3.07 22.34 8.85
C ILE A 609 2.43 21.03 8.37
N PHE A 610 3.20 20.24 7.64
CA PHE A 610 2.80 18.91 7.19
C PHE A 610 3.53 17.87 8.05
N THR A 611 2.77 17.13 8.83
CA THR A 611 3.31 16.28 9.92
C THR A 611 3.12 14.79 9.69
N GLY A 612 2.57 14.37 8.55
CA GLY A 612 2.24 12.98 8.28
C GLY A 612 1.53 12.33 9.48
N ASP A 613 2.06 11.20 9.92
CA ASP A 613 1.50 10.36 10.97
C ASP A 613 1.99 10.73 12.38
N THR A 614 2.42 11.98 12.57
CA THR A 614 2.93 12.46 13.86
C THR A 614 1.83 13.10 14.73
N LEU A 615 1.02 13.99 14.14
CA LEU A 615 -0.07 14.69 14.84
C LEU A 615 -1.42 14.25 14.29
N PHE A 616 -2.21 13.62 15.16
CA PHE A 616 -3.53 13.09 14.85
C PHE A 616 -4.57 13.79 15.72
N SER A 617 -5.28 14.76 15.15
CA SER A 617 -6.23 15.64 15.85
C SER A 617 -7.54 14.94 16.21
N LEU A 618 -7.48 14.00 17.15
CA LEU A 618 -8.60 13.07 17.43
C LEU A 618 -9.11 12.32 16.19
N SER A 619 -8.37 12.41 15.08
CA SER A 619 -8.76 12.03 13.73
C SER A 619 -7.64 11.24 13.03
N CYS A 620 -8.04 10.58 11.93
CA CYS A 620 -7.29 9.68 11.06
C CYS A 620 -6.08 8.98 11.67
N GLY A 621 -6.35 7.86 12.33
CA GLY A 621 -5.42 6.74 12.50
C GLY A 621 -6.26 5.48 12.35
N LYS A 622 -5.78 4.51 11.57
CA LYS A 622 -6.49 3.26 11.26
C LYS A 622 -6.98 2.59 12.55
N LEU A 623 -8.30 2.42 12.66
CA LEU A 623 -8.85 1.38 13.55
C LEU A 623 -8.73 0.07 12.80
N PHE A 624 -7.95 -0.87 13.33
CA PHE A 624 -7.96 -2.23 12.83
C PHE A 624 -9.26 -2.96 13.23
N GLU A 625 -9.95 -2.49 14.28
CA GLU A 625 -11.27 -2.95 14.74
C GLU A 625 -12.08 -1.78 15.36
N GLY A 626 -13.40 -1.71 15.12
CA GLY A 626 -14.32 -0.70 15.70
C GLY A 626 -14.99 0.24 14.69
N THR A 627 -15.88 1.13 15.14
CA THR A 627 -16.59 2.13 14.32
C THR A 627 -15.84 3.48 14.27
N PRO A 628 -16.10 4.36 13.29
CA PRO A 628 -15.44 5.69 13.19
C PRO A 628 -15.60 6.57 14.44
N GLU A 629 -16.66 6.37 15.24
CA GLU A 629 -16.89 7.03 16.53
C GLU A 629 -15.99 6.46 17.66
N GLN A 630 -15.36 5.31 17.44
CA GLN A 630 -14.58 4.56 18.43
C GLN A 630 -13.06 4.79 18.32
N SER A 631 -12.56 5.56 17.34
CA SER A 631 -11.12 5.85 17.13
C SER A 631 -10.69 7.16 17.77
N ASN A 632 -9.52 7.22 18.42
CA ASN A 632 -8.80 8.36 19.03
C ASN A 632 -9.63 9.32 19.93
N SER A 633 -10.76 9.82 19.45
CA SER A 633 -11.79 10.56 20.19
C SER A 633 -12.30 9.81 21.43
N LYS A 634 -12.65 8.52 21.33
CA LYS A 634 -13.11 7.72 22.49
C LYS A 634 -12.00 7.49 23.50
N PHE A 635 -10.77 7.23 23.02
CA PHE A 635 -9.59 7.15 23.87
C PHE A 635 -9.37 8.47 24.60
N ALA A 636 -9.32 9.60 23.88
CA ALA A 636 -9.13 10.90 24.49
C ALA A 636 -10.21 11.23 25.53
N LEU A 637 -11.48 10.97 25.21
CA LEU A 637 -12.61 11.15 26.13
C LEU A 637 -12.56 10.22 27.35
N SER A 638 -11.93 9.05 27.24
CA SER A 638 -11.68 8.16 28.38
C SER A 638 -10.57 8.67 29.31
N ILE A 639 -9.64 9.48 28.79
CA ILE A 639 -8.52 10.04 29.54
C ILE A 639 -8.88 11.39 30.20
N GLU A 640 -9.58 12.27 29.49
CA GLU A 640 -10.05 13.58 30.02
C GLU A 640 -11.58 13.72 29.85
N PRO A 641 -12.40 12.99 30.62
CA PRO A 641 -13.86 13.07 30.52
C PRO A 641 -14.44 14.40 31.02
N GLY A 642 -13.66 15.25 31.73
CA GLY A 642 -14.05 16.59 32.17
C GLY A 642 -13.77 17.69 31.14
N ASN A 643 -12.97 17.41 30.10
CA ASN A 643 -12.54 18.41 29.13
C ASN A 643 -13.66 18.76 28.13
N GLU A 644 -14.35 19.87 28.36
CA GLU A 644 -15.45 20.36 27.51
C GLU A 644 -15.00 20.72 26.08
N ALA A 645 -13.76 21.20 25.90
CA ALA A 645 -13.22 21.50 24.58
C ALA A 645 -13.02 20.20 23.76
N LEU A 646 -12.54 19.14 24.41
CA LEU A 646 -12.41 17.81 23.83
C LEU A 646 -13.78 17.21 23.48
N LYS A 647 -14.79 17.31 24.36
CA LYS A 647 -16.16 16.83 24.07
C LYS A 647 -16.75 17.52 22.84
N SER A 648 -16.65 18.84 22.80
CA SER A 648 -17.13 19.64 21.66
C SER A 648 -16.41 19.27 20.37
N TYR A 649 -15.08 19.09 20.43
CA TYR A 649 -14.32 18.72 19.25
C TYR A 649 -14.59 17.28 18.78
N ALA A 650 -14.72 16.32 19.69
CA ALA A 650 -15.07 14.94 19.37
C ALA A 650 -16.46 14.86 18.71
N ALA A 651 -17.45 15.62 19.20
CA ALA A 651 -18.76 15.72 18.58
C ALA A 651 -18.70 16.32 17.17
N HIS A 652 -17.86 17.34 16.98
CA HIS A 652 -17.63 17.95 15.66
C HIS A 652 -16.95 16.98 14.68
N VAL A 653 -15.95 16.21 15.13
CA VAL A 653 -15.30 15.16 14.34
C VAL A 653 -16.31 14.08 13.95
N ALA A 654 -17.14 13.60 14.88
CA ALA A 654 -18.19 12.63 14.60
C ALA A 654 -19.20 13.16 13.55
N HIS A 655 -19.58 14.44 13.66
CA HIS A 655 -20.46 15.09 12.69
C HIS A 655 -19.87 15.12 11.27
N LEU A 656 -18.58 15.45 11.15
CA LEU A 656 -17.88 15.48 9.85
C LEU A 656 -17.77 14.08 9.26
N ARG A 657 -17.41 13.07 10.06
CA ARG A 657 -17.31 11.67 9.61
C ARG A 657 -18.65 11.11 9.15
N ASN A 658 -19.74 11.38 9.88
CA ASN A 658 -21.09 10.97 9.48
C ASN A 658 -21.55 11.57 8.15
N LYS A 659 -20.93 12.67 7.72
CA LYS A 659 -21.19 13.31 6.42
C LYS A 659 -20.16 12.93 5.34
N GLY A 660 -19.20 12.06 5.66
CA GLY A 660 -18.09 11.72 4.75
C GLY A 660 -17.15 12.90 4.47
N LEU A 661 -17.07 13.88 5.37
CA LEU A 661 -16.25 15.08 5.23
C LEU A 661 -14.88 14.92 5.93
N PRO A 662 -13.82 15.57 5.42
CA PRO A 662 -12.51 15.54 6.05
C PRO A 662 -12.54 16.15 7.45
N THR A 663 -11.74 15.56 8.35
CA THR A 663 -11.61 15.99 9.76
C THR A 663 -10.32 16.77 10.03
N ILE A 664 -9.51 16.92 8.98
CA ILE A 664 -8.31 17.75 8.87
C ILE A 664 -8.58 18.86 7.83
N PRO A 665 -7.78 19.94 7.77
CA PRO A 665 -6.68 20.29 8.68
C PRO A 665 -7.18 20.64 10.09
N THR A 666 -6.26 20.68 11.04
CA THR A 666 -6.50 21.18 12.40
C THR A 666 -5.58 22.36 12.69
N THR A 667 -5.72 22.99 13.87
CA THR A 667 -4.79 24.01 14.35
C THR A 667 -4.06 23.53 15.58
N LEU A 668 -2.81 23.97 15.77
CA LEU A 668 -2.04 23.67 16.98
C LEU A 668 -2.74 24.16 18.25
N LYS A 669 -3.52 25.24 18.17
CA LYS A 669 -4.37 25.71 19.27
C LYS A 669 -5.40 24.65 19.66
N LYS A 670 -6.05 24.02 18.67
CA LYS A 670 -7.06 22.97 18.89
C LYS A 670 -6.42 21.68 19.42
N GLU A 671 -5.27 21.30 18.88
CA GLU A 671 -4.43 20.22 19.39
C GLU A 671 -4.08 20.40 20.87
N LYS A 672 -3.59 21.58 21.29
CA LYS A 672 -3.27 21.87 22.71
C LYS A 672 -4.48 21.79 23.65
N LEU A 673 -5.68 22.05 23.13
CA LEU A 673 -6.91 22.03 23.93
C LEU A 673 -7.51 20.63 24.04
N CYS A 674 -7.33 19.79 23.03
CA CYS A 674 -8.11 18.56 22.90
C CYS A 674 -7.26 17.27 22.84
N ASN A 675 -5.97 17.36 22.53
CA ASN A 675 -5.12 16.18 22.40
C ASN A 675 -4.50 15.81 23.75
N PRO A 676 -4.85 14.66 24.38
CA PRO A 676 -4.32 14.28 25.69
C PRO A 676 -2.80 14.13 25.70
N PHE A 677 -2.18 13.78 24.56
CA PHE A 677 -0.73 13.68 24.44
C PHE A 677 -0.01 15.02 24.62
N LEU A 678 -0.73 16.14 24.48
CA LEU A 678 -0.22 17.52 24.56
C LEU A 678 -0.63 18.22 25.86
N ARG A 679 -1.39 17.51 26.71
CA ARG A 679 -1.98 18.02 27.94
C ARG A 679 -1.55 17.22 29.17
N THR A 680 -0.39 16.57 29.10
CA THR A 680 0.11 15.64 30.13
C THR A 680 0.34 16.27 31.52
N SER A 681 0.25 17.60 31.63
CA SER A 681 0.27 18.37 32.88
C SER A 681 -1.12 18.65 33.46
N SER A 682 -2.20 18.16 32.84
CA SER A 682 -3.58 18.30 33.30
C SER A 682 -3.83 17.45 34.55
N MET A 683 -4.44 18.03 35.58
CA MET A 683 -4.75 17.34 36.85
C MET A 683 -5.82 16.26 36.69
N GLU A 684 -6.56 16.25 35.57
CA GLU A 684 -7.55 15.21 35.24
C GLU A 684 -6.94 13.91 34.72
N ILE A 685 -5.66 13.92 34.31
CA ILE A 685 -4.97 12.74 33.78
C ILE A 685 -4.35 11.95 34.96
N PRO A 686 -4.77 10.70 35.23
CA PRO A 686 -4.36 9.96 36.43
C PRO A 686 -2.84 9.72 36.53
N PRO A 687 -2.24 9.77 37.73
CA PRO A 687 -0.79 9.51 37.93
C PRO A 687 -0.36 8.07 37.61
N VAL A 688 -1.29 7.12 37.42
CA VAL A 688 -0.98 5.75 36.92
C VAL A 688 -0.46 5.77 35.46
N ALA A 689 -0.71 6.85 34.71
CA ALA A 689 -0.07 7.12 33.43
C ALA A 689 1.40 7.59 33.55
N GLN A 690 1.90 7.79 34.77
CA GLN A 690 3.29 8.20 35.07
C GLN A 690 4.15 7.05 35.66
N ASN A 691 3.59 5.85 35.89
CA ASN A 691 4.32 4.72 36.47
C ASN A 691 5.02 3.84 35.42
N SER A 692 6.22 3.35 35.75
CA SER A 692 7.16 2.65 34.84
C SER A 692 6.63 1.32 34.27
N SER A 693 5.69 0.66 34.96
CA SER A 693 5.05 -0.59 34.50
C SER A 693 3.93 -0.35 33.48
N THR A 694 3.16 0.73 33.62
CA THR A 694 2.20 1.19 32.59
C THR A 694 2.94 1.76 31.39
N GLN A 695 4.09 2.41 31.61
CA GLN A 695 5.02 2.76 30.53
C GLN A 695 5.49 1.51 29.77
N GLN A 696 5.73 0.36 30.40
CA GLN A 696 6.07 -0.87 29.66
C GLN A 696 4.91 -1.43 28.82
N MET A 697 3.67 -1.34 29.33
CA MET A 697 2.48 -1.77 28.57
C MET A 697 2.16 -0.80 27.42
N MET A 698 2.41 0.50 27.61
CA MET A 698 2.31 1.55 26.59
C MET A 698 3.56 1.66 25.69
N GLN A 699 4.71 1.12 26.10
CA GLN A 699 5.93 0.96 25.28
C GLN A 699 5.83 -0.26 24.37
N LYS A 700 5.10 -1.31 24.79
CA LYS A 700 4.69 -2.39 23.89
C LYS A 700 3.72 -1.92 22.79
N HIS A 701 3.14 -0.73 22.94
CA HIS A 701 2.32 -0.03 21.93
C HIS A 701 2.91 1.38 21.65
N TRP A 702 4.17 1.44 21.21
CA TRP A 702 4.89 2.53 20.49
C TRP A 702 4.26 3.94 20.35
N VAL A 703 3.81 4.62 21.41
CA VAL A 703 3.17 5.95 21.23
C VAL A 703 3.58 7.04 22.24
N LEU A 704 4.01 6.75 23.47
CA LEU A 704 4.03 7.80 24.51
C LEU A 704 5.35 8.56 24.69
N SER A 705 6.52 7.92 24.72
CA SER A 705 7.78 8.65 24.96
C SER A 705 8.28 9.42 23.74
N ALA A 706 7.99 8.91 22.54
CA ALA A 706 8.35 9.54 21.28
C ALA A 706 7.41 10.72 20.96
N LYS A 707 6.08 10.55 21.01
CA LYS A 707 5.14 11.65 20.71
C LYS A 707 5.26 12.84 21.68
N GLN A 708 5.60 12.62 22.95
CA GLN A 708 5.90 13.73 23.88
C GLN A 708 7.13 14.53 23.45
N ARG A 709 8.26 13.89 23.11
CA ARG A 709 9.49 14.59 22.67
C ARG A 709 9.31 15.25 21.29
N ILE A 710 8.64 14.57 20.37
CA ILE A 710 8.33 15.06 19.02
C ILE A 710 7.46 16.32 19.09
N THR A 711 6.42 16.31 19.94
CA THR A 711 5.52 17.46 19.97
C THR A 711 6.12 18.64 20.71
N PHE A 712 6.93 18.42 21.76
CA PHE A 712 7.75 19.49 22.34
C PHE A 712 8.71 20.12 21.32
N ARG A 713 9.25 19.33 20.37
CA ARG A 713 10.14 19.81 19.31
C ARG A 713 9.39 20.65 18.27
N ILE A 714 8.26 20.15 17.76
CA ILE A 714 7.34 20.93 16.91
C ILE A 714 6.97 22.24 17.62
N TYR A 715 6.65 22.20 18.91
CA TYR A 715 6.35 23.40 19.69
C TYR A 715 7.52 24.36 19.89
N HIS A 716 8.75 23.86 20.09
CA HIS A 716 9.92 24.72 20.21
C HIS A 716 10.16 25.53 18.92
N TYR A 717 9.86 24.95 17.75
CA TYR A 717 9.95 25.63 16.46
C TYR A 717 8.77 26.57 16.13
N LEU A 718 7.62 26.40 16.79
CA LEU A 718 6.37 27.13 16.51
C LEU A 718 6.03 28.19 17.58
N CYS A 719 6.73 28.22 18.70
CA CYS A 719 6.62 29.23 19.76
C CYS A 719 7.77 30.25 19.77
N ILE A 720 8.63 30.22 18.74
CA ILE A 720 9.51 31.32 18.31
C ILE A 720 8.86 31.90 17.06
#